data_AF-A0A516X5R0-F1
#
_entry.id   AF-A0A516X5R0-F1
#
_cell.length_a   1.000
_cell.length_b   1.000
_cell.length_c   1.000
_cell.angle_alpha   90.00
_cell.angle_beta   90.00
_cell.angle_gamma   90.00
#
_symmetry.space_group_name_H-M   'P 1'
#
loop_
_entity.id
_entity.type
_entity.pdbx_description
1 polymer ?
#
loop_
_entity_poly.entity_id
_entity_poly.type
_entity_poly.pdbx_seq_one_letter_code
_entity_poly.pdbx_strand_id
1 'polypeptide(L)'
;MTRPGIEEAPLDDVLQRVVEQMAQAGAARMVDGTPEQAREKILATAATCAPGPAAVRVRQADASGGTPVRIYRPEIPGRGTIVHFHGGGWVTGDLDYSDAYCRHLAARTGRAVVSVGYRLAPEHPFPAALDDAAAALRWVAGGASGLDADVVLSGDSAGGNLAAVCAASGAPGLRVLGQVLVYPVVDGDLTRDSYRTRSTLFLGEEEMRWFWGHYCPEEPLRSGPRAAPLRAVGPGSVPPPAVLAVGGHDPLRDEGLAYADALSAAGTPAEVLAFPSLPHGFLQFTAVSPAAAAAQDRIVAAAARLCAEVFGPVPAHDLVIRGGTVIDGGGDAPFTADVAVDGVVVTAVGAVAGAGHREIDASGLLVTPGFVDIHTHYDGQVTWDPLLTPSALHGVTTVVMGNCGVGFAPVRAADRDWLIGLMEGVEDIPGSVLAEGIAWDWETFPEYLDAIDTPHAIDFAAQVPHGAVRTYVMGARGSDHTSRPTEDETLRMRAIIAEAVRAGALGWSTSRTAMHKTVAGEPTPSLTAPRSELVALAAGLRDAGGGVTDLISDFMDQPEEMELVRAIVEESGRPASVSITQADRVPGKWRDLLDGLAAVSGQTGLPVTGQVAPRAVGVLLGWELSWHPFTANPVHREIADLPVAERLARLRDPDVRARMLATDPDDSNAFQHRLATDFEHTYLLGTPPNYEPGPEDSVVAHAARAGVTAAEFAYDAMLGGGLLYFPMLNYSEGSLDAVGEMLEREGTVPALGDGGAHCGAICDASFTTTMLTHWGRDRTRGRRFPVEWLVKRHTTDTAAAVGLGDRGLLRPGYRADINVIDFDALQADHPEVRYDLPTGGRRLMQTATGYRATIVAGEVVLRDGEHTGALPGGLVRGARPAPAG
;
A
#
# COMPACT_ATOMS: atom_id res chain seq x y z
N MET A 1 -35.80 1.62 -35.74
CA MET A 1 -36.41 2.87 -35.20
C MET A 1 -36.39 3.91 -36.31
N THR A 2 -37.52 4.54 -36.58
CA THR A 2 -37.67 5.65 -37.54
C THR A 2 -36.90 6.87 -37.06
N ARG A 3 -36.03 7.46 -37.91
CA ARG A 3 -35.24 8.65 -37.58
C ARG A 3 -36.16 9.83 -37.23
N PRO A 4 -35.85 10.65 -36.21
CA PRO A 4 -36.31 12.03 -36.23
C PRO A 4 -35.70 12.67 -37.48
N GLY A 5 -36.54 13.21 -38.37
CA GLY A 5 -36.02 14.09 -39.41
C GLY A 5 -35.21 15.19 -38.73
N ILE A 6 -34.02 15.51 -39.24
CA ILE A 6 -33.33 16.73 -38.82
C ILE A 6 -34.24 17.87 -39.28
N GLU A 7 -34.99 18.46 -38.35
CA GLU A 7 -35.87 19.59 -38.62
C GLU A 7 -35.05 20.68 -39.33
N GLU A 8 -35.60 21.27 -40.38
CA GLU A 8 -34.93 22.39 -41.03
C GLU A 8 -35.00 23.61 -40.12
N ALA A 9 -33.85 24.19 -39.81
CA ALA A 9 -33.73 25.42 -39.06
C ALA A 9 -32.91 26.44 -39.87
N PRO A 10 -33.19 27.75 -39.74
CA PRO A 10 -32.31 28.78 -40.28
C PRO A 10 -30.90 28.67 -39.68
N LEU A 11 -29.90 29.19 -40.39
CA LEU A 11 -28.53 29.29 -39.88
C LEU A 11 -28.54 30.13 -38.59
N ASP A 12 -27.76 29.74 -37.60
CA ASP A 12 -27.61 30.48 -36.33
C ASP A 12 -27.40 31.97 -36.58
N ASP A 13 -28.18 32.82 -35.91
CA ASP A 13 -28.23 34.27 -36.19
C ASP A 13 -26.86 34.95 -36.07
N VAL A 14 -25.99 34.47 -35.17
CA VAL A 14 -24.62 35.00 -35.04
C VAL A 14 -23.79 34.60 -36.25
N LEU A 15 -23.83 33.32 -36.64
CA LEU A 15 -23.08 32.81 -37.78
C LEU A 15 -23.60 33.36 -39.11
N GLN A 16 -24.90 33.61 -39.24
CA GLN A 16 -25.51 34.31 -40.36
C GLN A 16 -24.94 35.73 -40.50
N ARG A 17 -24.81 36.48 -39.40
CA ARG A 17 -24.15 37.80 -39.43
C ARG A 17 -22.66 37.72 -39.79
N VAL A 18 -21.95 36.68 -39.33
CA VAL A 18 -20.55 36.45 -39.72
C VAL A 18 -20.44 36.23 -41.23
N VAL A 19 -21.30 35.39 -41.80
CA VAL A 19 -21.37 35.14 -43.26
C VAL A 19 -21.64 36.44 -44.02
N GLU A 20 -22.61 37.24 -43.56
CA GLU A 20 -22.95 38.53 -44.18
C GLU A 20 -21.79 39.54 -44.10
N GLN A 21 -21.10 39.62 -42.97
CA GLN A 21 -19.94 40.48 -42.79
C GLN A 21 -18.77 40.06 -43.68
N MET A 22 -18.50 38.75 -43.77
CA MET A 22 -17.46 38.21 -44.67
C MET A 22 -17.79 38.50 -46.13
N ALA A 23 -19.05 38.35 -46.54
CA ALA A 23 -19.51 38.70 -47.88
C ALA A 23 -19.37 40.20 -48.17
N GLN A 24 -19.74 41.07 -47.23
CA GLN A 24 -19.61 42.53 -47.36
C GLN A 24 -18.15 43.00 -47.41
N ALA A 25 -17.26 42.33 -46.68
CA ALA A 25 -15.83 42.62 -46.65
C ALA A 25 -15.08 42.07 -47.89
N GLY A 26 -15.76 41.35 -48.80
CA GLY A 26 -15.12 40.71 -49.94
C GLY A 26 -14.09 39.67 -49.53
N ALA A 27 -14.31 38.97 -48.41
CA ALA A 27 -13.37 37.99 -47.88
C ALA A 27 -13.16 36.88 -48.92
N ALA A 28 -11.90 36.68 -49.33
CA ALA A 28 -11.53 35.63 -50.27
C ALA A 28 -11.91 34.25 -49.72
N ARG A 29 -12.41 33.37 -50.58
CA ARG A 29 -12.65 31.96 -50.21
C ARG A 29 -11.32 31.26 -50.04
N MET A 30 -11.31 30.16 -49.29
CA MET A 30 -10.06 29.39 -49.08
C MET A 30 -9.45 28.92 -50.40
N VAL A 31 -10.30 28.60 -51.39
CA VAL A 31 -9.89 28.14 -52.72
C VAL A 31 -9.28 29.23 -53.61
N ASP A 32 -9.47 30.51 -53.26
CA ASP A 32 -8.98 31.64 -54.06
C ASP A 32 -7.50 31.99 -53.73
N GLY A 33 -6.92 31.36 -52.70
CA GLY A 33 -5.55 31.57 -52.23
C GLY A 33 -4.65 30.32 -52.24
N THR A 34 -3.43 30.45 -51.73
CA THR A 34 -2.49 29.31 -51.56
C THR A 34 -2.81 28.49 -50.29
N PRO A 35 -2.36 27.23 -50.19
CA PRO A 35 -2.46 26.44 -48.95
C PRO A 35 -1.94 27.17 -47.71
N GLU A 36 -0.85 27.93 -47.82
CA GLU A 36 -0.28 28.71 -46.72
C GLU A 36 -1.25 29.81 -46.25
N GLN A 37 -1.89 30.52 -47.18
CA GLN A 37 -2.89 31.54 -46.84
C GLN A 37 -4.13 30.91 -46.19
N ALA A 38 -4.52 29.70 -46.61
CA ALA A 38 -5.59 28.95 -45.96
C ALA A 38 -5.20 28.52 -44.53
N ARG A 39 -3.96 28.11 -44.30
CA ARG A 39 -3.43 27.79 -42.95
C ARG A 39 -3.46 29.01 -42.03
N GLU A 40 -2.99 30.17 -42.49
CA GLU A 40 -3.04 31.43 -41.73
C GLU A 40 -4.49 31.80 -41.37
N LYS A 41 -5.42 31.68 -42.32
CA LYS A 41 -6.85 31.97 -42.09
C LYS A 41 -7.47 31.04 -41.04
N ILE A 42 -7.12 29.75 -41.06
CA ILE A 42 -7.60 28.78 -40.08
C ILE A 42 -6.95 29.00 -38.70
N LEU A 43 -5.66 29.30 -38.63
CA LEU A 43 -5.02 29.67 -37.36
C LEU A 43 -5.70 30.88 -36.70
N ALA A 44 -6.14 31.85 -37.51
CA ALA A 44 -6.87 33.02 -37.00
C ALA A 44 -8.24 32.69 -36.37
N THR A 45 -8.85 31.53 -36.68
CA THR A 45 -10.13 31.12 -36.05
C THR A 45 -9.96 30.70 -34.59
N ALA A 46 -8.74 30.47 -34.12
CA ALA A 46 -8.49 30.22 -32.69
C ALA A 46 -9.04 31.36 -31.80
N ALA A 47 -9.03 32.61 -32.28
CA ALA A 47 -9.58 33.75 -31.54
C ALA A 47 -11.11 33.72 -31.37
N THR A 48 -11.83 32.91 -32.15
CA THR A 48 -13.28 32.73 -32.05
C THR A 48 -13.68 31.47 -31.28
N CYS A 49 -12.70 30.74 -30.74
CA CYS A 49 -12.90 29.57 -29.88
C CYS A 49 -12.85 29.98 -28.40
N ALA A 50 -13.79 29.47 -27.61
CA ALA A 50 -13.70 29.62 -26.16
C ALA A 50 -12.52 28.77 -25.64
N PRO A 51 -11.74 29.27 -24.67
CA PRO A 51 -10.65 28.48 -24.10
C PRO A 51 -11.21 27.26 -23.36
N GLY A 52 -10.50 26.13 -23.46
CA GLY A 52 -10.85 24.91 -22.72
C GLY A 52 -10.50 24.99 -21.21
N PRO A 53 -10.94 24.01 -20.39
CA PRO A 53 -10.68 23.99 -18.95
C PRO A 53 -9.18 24.02 -18.60
N ALA A 54 -8.80 24.90 -17.68
CA ALA A 54 -7.41 25.11 -17.27
C ALA A 54 -6.82 23.99 -16.39
N ALA A 55 -7.66 23.24 -15.67
CA ALA A 55 -7.24 22.15 -14.77
C ALA A 55 -6.64 20.93 -15.51
N VAL A 56 -6.77 20.87 -16.84
CA VAL A 56 -6.18 19.79 -17.64
C VAL A 56 -4.70 20.07 -17.90
N ARG A 57 -3.84 19.15 -17.44
CA ARG A 57 -2.39 19.21 -17.68
C ARG A 57 -2.09 18.89 -19.14
N VAL A 58 -1.22 19.68 -19.76
CA VAL A 58 -0.87 19.54 -21.18
C VAL A 58 0.62 19.32 -21.35
N ARG A 59 1.00 18.33 -22.18
CA ARG A 59 2.40 18.02 -22.49
C ARG A 59 2.56 17.70 -23.98
N GLN A 60 3.61 18.22 -24.60
CA GLN A 60 4.01 17.84 -25.96
C GLN A 60 4.95 16.63 -25.93
N ALA A 61 4.88 15.79 -26.96
CA ALA A 61 5.75 14.65 -27.19
C ALA A 61 5.80 14.32 -28.68
N ASP A 62 6.67 13.40 -29.06
CA ASP A 62 6.70 12.84 -30.41
C ASP A 62 6.34 11.36 -30.37
N ALA A 63 5.41 10.96 -31.24
CA ALA A 63 5.08 9.57 -31.47
C ALA A 63 6.18 8.87 -32.31
N SER A 64 6.05 7.56 -32.47
CA SER A 64 6.96 6.76 -33.29
C SER A 64 7.09 7.37 -34.70
N GLY A 65 8.32 7.62 -35.15
CA GLY A 65 8.57 8.25 -36.45
C GLY A 65 8.58 9.79 -36.44
N GLY A 66 8.49 10.42 -35.26
CA GLY A 66 8.64 11.88 -35.12
C GLY A 66 7.36 12.67 -35.34
N THR A 67 6.19 12.02 -35.38
CA THR A 67 4.89 12.70 -35.49
C THR A 67 4.59 13.47 -34.19
N PRO A 68 4.41 14.79 -34.23
CA PRO A 68 4.16 15.57 -33.03
C PRO A 68 2.78 15.25 -32.44
N VAL A 69 2.74 15.05 -31.12
CA VAL A 69 1.50 14.82 -30.37
C VAL A 69 1.41 15.73 -29.16
N ARG A 70 0.18 16.04 -28.75
CA ARG A 70 -0.11 16.77 -27.51
C ARG A 70 -1.03 15.93 -26.63
N ILE A 71 -0.59 15.70 -25.40
CA ILE A 71 -1.27 14.87 -24.41
C ILE A 71 -1.95 15.77 -23.39
N TYR A 72 -3.25 15.58 -23.24
CA TYR A 72 -4.10 16.25 -22.27
C TYR A 72 -4.47 15.25 -21.18
N ARG A 73 -4.18 15.58 -19.92
CA ARG A 73 -4.46 14.71 -18.77
C ARG A 73 -5.31 15.42 -17.73
N PRO A 74 -6.45 14.84 -17.31
CA PRO A 74 -7.09 15.25 -16.08
C PRO A 74 -6.15 14.96 -14.89
N GLU A 75 -6.53 15.49 -13.73
CA GLU A 75 -5.76 15.32 -12.50
C GLU A 75 -5.62 13.83 -12.12
N ILE A 76 -6.72 13.11 -12.23
CA ILE A 76 -6.84 11.66 -12.00
C ILE A 76 -7.45 11.03 -13.26
N PRO A 77 -6.64 10.44 -14.17
CA PRO A 77 -7.14 9.85 -15.40
C PRO A 77 -7.72 8.45 -15.17
N GLY A 78 -8.98 8.23 -15.55
CA GLY A 78 -9.56 6.90 -15.67
C GLY A 78 -8.97 6.11 -16.85
N ARG A 79 -9.19 4.79 -16.85
CA ARG A 79 -8.69 3.84 -17.87
C ARG A 79 -9.03 4.22 -19.33
N GLY A 80 -8.14 4.00 -20.27
CA GLY A 80 -8.41 4.18 -21.69
C GLY A 80 -8.02 5.56 -22.20
N THR A 81 -7.74 5.63 -23.49
CA THR A 81 -7.17 6.82 -24.15
C THR A 81 -8.10 7.29 -25.28
N ILE A 82 -8.29 8.60 -25.41
CA ILE A 82 -8.91 9.18 -26.60
C ILE A 82 -7.81 9.66 -27.54
N VAL A 83 -7.80 9.21 -28.80
CA VAL A 83 -6.86 9.73 -29.81
C VAL A 83 -7.64 10.63 -30.75
N HIS A 84 -7.28 11.90 -30.80
CA HIS A 84 -7.97 12.93 -31.56
C HIS A 84 -7.15 13.39 -32.77
N PHE A 85 -7.80 13.48 -33.92
CA PHE A 85 -7.24 14.03 -35.16
C PHE A 85 -7.98 15.31 -35.52
N HIS A 86 -7.25 16.39 -35.75
CA HIS A 86 -7.83 17.70 -36.06
C HIS A 86 -8.41 17.77 -37.49
N GLY A 87 -9.41 18.63 -37.70
CA GLY A 87 -9.94 19.02 -39.00
C GLY A 87 -8.98 19.88 -39.84
N GLY A 88 -9.53 20.56 -40.85
CA GLY A 88 -8.74 21.41 -41.78
C GLY A 88 -8.52 20.83 -43.19
N GLY A 89 -9.33 19.83 -43.57
CA GLY A 89 -9.31 19.30 -44.94
C GLY A 89 -7.97 18.68 -45.35
N TRP A 90 -7.21 18.15 -44.39
CA TRP A 90 -5.83 17.61 -44.54
C TRP A 90 -4.78 18.61 -45.04
N VAL A 91 -5.16 19.85 -45.29
CA VAL A 91 -4.29 20.91 -45.84
C VAL A 91 -3.99 21.98 -44.80
N THR A 92 -4.89 22.16 -43.83
CA THR A 92 -4.79 23.11 -42.72
C THR A 92 -4.99 22.41 -41.38
N GLY A 93 -4.92 23.17 -40.29
CA GLY A 93 -5.05 22.68 -38.92
C GLY A 93 -3.72 22.26 -38.32
N ASP A 94 -3.67 22.22 -37.00
CA ASP A 94 -2.52 21.80 -36.21
C ASP A 94 -2.98 21.38 -34.80
N LEU A 95 -2.05 21.24 -33.85
CA LEU A 95 -2.37 20.91 -32.47
C LEU A 95 -3.13 22.03 -31.74
N ASP A 96 -2.98 23.29 -32.16
CA ASP A 96 -3.64 24.45 -31.54
C ASP A 96 -5.10 24.56 -32.01
N TYR A 97 -5.40 24.15 -33.25
CA TYR A 97 -6.75 24.10 -33.82
C TYR A 97 -7.77 23.35 -32.95
N SER A 98 -7.35 22.23 -32.35
CA SER A 98 -8.21 21.38 -31.51
C SER A 98 -7.96 21.52 -30.01
N ASP A 99 -7.17 22.51 -29.56
CA ASP A 99 -6.72 22.57 -28.16
C ASP A 99 -7.86 22.67 -27.16
N ALA A 100 -8.77 23.62 -27.38
CA ALA A 100 -9.93 23.81 -26.51
C ALA A 100 -10.81 22.54 -26.47
N TYR A 101 -11.10 21.95 -27.63
CA TYR A 101 -11.92 20.75 -27.75
C TYR A 101 -11.29 19.55 -27.03
N CYS A 102 -9.97 19.33 -27.18
CA CYS A 102 -9.26 18.25 -26.50
C CYS A 102 -9.24 18.44 -24.97
N ARG A 103 -9.14 19.68 -24.47
CA ARG A 103 -9.28 19.97 -23.03
C ARG A 103 -10.68 19.65 -22.53
N HIS A 104 -11.73 20.02 -23.28
CA HIS A 104 -13.10 19.69 -22.91
C HIS A 104 -13.35 18.18 -22.91
N LEU A 105 -12.84 17.46 -23.91
CA LEU A 105 -12.88 15.99 -23.93
C LEU A 105 -12.18 15.40 -22.71
N ALA A 106 -10.94 15.78 -22.42
CA ALA A 106 -10.18 15.26 -21.28
C ALA A 106 -10.90 15.52 -19.94
N ALA A 107 -11.37 16.75 -19.74
CA ALA A 107 -12.04 17.16 -18.51
C ALA A 107 -13.37 16.43 -18.27
N ARG A 108 -14.17 16.22 -19.32
CA ARG A 108 -15.52 15.65 -19.17
C ARG A 108 -15.56 14.14 -19.25
N THR A 109 -14.63 13.52 -19.99
CA THR A 109 -14.53 12.06 -20.10
C THR A 109 -13.69 11.46 -18.97
N GLY A 110 -12.88 12.29 -18.30
CA GLY A 110 -11.90 11.84 -17.30
C GLY A 110 -10.78 10.99 -17.90
N ARG A 111 -10.54 11.04 -19.22
CA ARG A 111 -9.53 10.23 -19.92
C ARG A 111 -8.37 11.08 -20.40
N ALA A 112 -7.23 10.44 -20.60
CA ALA A 112 -6.16 11.06 -21.36
C ALA A 112 -6.59 11.25 -22.82
N VAL A 113 -6.32 12.43 -23.39
CA VAL A 113 -6.54 12.71 -24.82
C VAL A 113 -5.20 12.94 -25.49
N VAL A 114 -4.96 12.30 -26.63
CA VAL A 114 -3.76 12.48 -27.46
C VAL A 114 -4.20 13.15 -28.76
N SER A 115 -3.91 14.43 -28.94
CA SER A 115 -4.09 15.15 -30.20
C SER A 115 -2.88 14.91 -31.11
N VAL A 116 -3.11 14.60 -32.38
CA VAL A 116 -2.08 14.22 -33.35
C VAL A 116 -1.92 15.31 -34.41
N GLY A 117 -0.70 15.86 -34.53
CA GLY A 117 -0.33 16.83 -35.56
C GLY A 117 0.23 16.12 -36.80
N TYR A 118 -0.64 15.58 -37.64
CA TYR A 118 -0.24 14.82 -38.82
C TYR A 118 0.28 15.74 -39.95
N ARG A 119 1.09 15.21 -40.86
CA ARG A 119 1.61 15.96 -42.01
C ARG A 119 0.50 16.40 -42.96
N LEU A 120 0.61 17.65 -43.43
CA LEU A 120 -0.40 18.29 -44.28
C LEU A 120 -0.06 18.19 -45.77
N ALA A 121 -1.10 18.13 -46.59
CA ALA A 121 -1.03 18.32 -48.03
C ALA A 121 -0.94 19.83 -48.36
N PRO A 122 -0.42 20.22 -49.54
CA PRO A 122 0.07 19.37 -50.65
C PRO A 122 1.50 18.84 -50.49
N GLU A 123 2.27 19.27 -49.49
CA GLU A 123 3.66 18.84 -49.27
C GLU A 123 3.75 17.34 -48.98
N HIS A 124 2.71 16.81 -48.33
CA HIS A 124 2.59 15.40 -47.98
C HIS A 124 1.19 14.89 -48.37
N PRO A 125 0.96 14.55 -49.65
CA PRO A 125 -0.32 14.01 -50.11
C PRO A 125 -0.56 12.60 -49.54
N PHE A 126 -1.77 12.10 -49.75
CA PHE A 126 -2.24 10.78 -49.36
C PHE A 126 -1.23 9.69 -49.78
N PRO A 127 -0.88 8.74 -48.88
CA PRO A 127 -1.48 8.48 -47.57
C PRO A 127 -0.73 9.08 -46.37
N ALA A 128 0.10 10.13 -46.51
CA ALA A 128 1.01 10.57 -45.44
C ALA A 128 0.33 10.88 -44.09
N ALA A 129 -0.78 11.62 -44.10
CA ALA A 129 -1.56 11.90 -42.88
C ALA A 129 -2.10 10.62 -42.21
N LEU A 130 -2.52 9.63 -43.00
CA LEU A 130 -2.99 8.34 -42.52
C LEU A 130 -1.84 7.50 -41.91
N ASP A 131 -0.66 7.55 -42.52
CA ASP A 131 0.52 6.85 -42.00
C ASP A 131 0.97 7.44 -40.65
N ASP A 132 0.89 8.76 -40.49
CA ASP A 132 1.16 9.46 -39.22
C ASP A 132 0.11 9.11 -38.16
N ALA A 133 -1.17 9.07 -38.53
CA ALA A 133 -2.23 8.61 -37.63
C ALA A 133 -2.00 7.18 -37.14
N ALA A 134 -1.65 6.26 -38.05
CA ALA A 134 -1.31 4.89 -37.69
C ALA A 134 -0.04 4.79 -36.81
N ALA A 135 0.94 5.68 -37.03
CA ALA A 135 2.14 5.75 -36.20
C ALA A 135 1.85 6.23 -34.77
N ALA A 136 0.98 7.22 -34.61
CA ALA A 136 0.49 7.66 -33.31
C ALA A 136 -0.25 6.53 -32.57
N LEU A 137 -1.09 5.76 -33.26
CA LEU A 137 -1.78 4.62 -32.65
C LEU A 137 -0.83 3.52 -32.18
N ARG A 138 0.19 3.16 -32.97
CA ARG A 138 1.22 2.21 -32.55
C ARG A 138 2.00 2.70 -31.33
N TRP A 139 2.25 4.01 -31.25
CA TRP A 139 2.92 4.61 -30.10
C TRP A 139 2.07 4.54 -28.82
N VAL A 140 0.76 4.81 -28.92
CA VAL A 140 -0.20 4.62 -27.81
C VAL A 140 -0.26 3.16 -27.39
N ALA A 141 -0.31 2.22 -28.34
CA ALA A 141 -0.35 0.78 -28.09
C ALA A 141 0.87 0.29 -27.26
N GLY A 142 2.02 0.94 -27.40
CA GLY A 142 3.23 0.63 -26.66
C GLY A 142 3.24 1.10 -25.19
N GLY A 143 2.16 1.70 -24.68
CA GLY A 143 2.06 2.19 -23.31
C GLY A 143 2.91 3.44 -23.03
N ALA A 144 3.42 4.09 -24.08
CA ALA A 144 4.30 5.23 -23.95
C ALA A 144 3.64 6.34 -23.13
N SER A 145 4.41 6.92 -22.20
CA SER A 145 3.92 7.96 -21.28
C SER A 145 2.84 7.50 -20.29
N GLY A 146 2.58 6.20 -20.11
CA GLY A 146 1.51 5.69 -19.26
C GLY A 146 0.12 5.84 -19.87
N LEU A 147 0.01 5.61 -21.19
CA LEU A 147 -1.27 5.63 -21.92
C LEU A 147 -1.82 4.21 -22.05
N ASP A 148 -3.15 4.06 -21.98
CA ASP A 148 -3.83 2.78 -22.20
C ASP A 148 -3.96 2.46 -23.69
N ALA A 149 -3.86 1.15 -24.02
CA ALA A 149 -4.03 0.62 -25.37
C ALA A 149 -5.50 0.40 -25.78
N ASP A 150 -6.44 0.61 -24.86
CA ASP A 150 -7.87 0.64 -25.15
C ASP A 150 -8.27 2.07 -25.53
N VAL A 151 -8.77 2.27 -26.74
CA VAL A 151 -8.93 3.63 -27.28
C VAL A 151 -10.31 3.93 -27.86
N VAL A 152 -10.70 5.19 -27.74
CA VAL A 152 -11.76 5.82 -28.54
C VAL A 152 -11.10 6.76 -29.53
N LEU A 153 -11.43 6.64 -30.81
CA LEU A 153 -10.89 7.52 -31.84
C LEU A 153 -11.83 8.72 -32.02
N SER A 154 -11.27 9.92 -32.06
CA SER A 154 -12.02 11.15 -32.23
C SER A 154 -11.44 11.97 -33.38
N GLY A 155 -12.30 12.71 -34.06
CA GLY A 155 -11.84 13.71 -35.01
C GLY A 155 -12.98 14.51 -35.60
N ASP A 156 -12.65 15.70 -36.08
CA ASP A 156 -13.57 16.58 -36.76
C ASP A 156 -13.20 16.72 -38.24
N SER A 157 -14.19 16.82 -39.13
CA SER A 157 -13.97 17.00 -40.58
C SER A 157 -12.99 15.97 -41.17
N ALA A 158 -11.87 16.41 -41.74
CA ALA A 158 -10.77 15.57 -42.22
C ALA A 158 -10.11 14.69 -41.14
N GLY A 159 -10.04 15.16 -39.90
CA GLY A 159 -9.60 14.34 -38.77
C GLY A 159 -10.62 13.25 -38.43
N GLY A 160 -11.91 13.54 -38.61
CA GLY A 160 -12.99 12.54 -38.53
C GLY A 160 -12.84 11.43 -39.56
N ASN A 161 -12.31 11.74 -40.75
CA ASN A 161 -11.93 10.74 -41.74
C ASN A 161 -10.82 9.81 -41.22
N LEU A 162 -9.71 10.39 -40.74
CA LEU A 162 -8.58 9.62 -40.22
C LEU A 162 -9.01 8.72 -39.05
N ALA A 163 -9.82 9.25 -38.13
CA ALA A 163 -10.39 8.48 -37.03
C ALA A 163 -11.21 7.27 -37.54
N ALA A 164 -12.10 7.47 -38.51
CA ALA A 164 -12.94 6.41 -39.06
C ALA A 164 -12.13 5.37 -39.86
N VAL A 165 -11.14 5.79 -40.65
CA VAL A 165 -10.25 4.86 -41.39
C VAL A 165 -9.40 4.04 -40.41
N CYS A 166 -8.85 4.67 -39.37
CA CYS A 166 -8.10 3.97 -38.33
C CYS A 166 -8.99 3.02 -37.51
N ALA A 167 -10.25 3.37 -37.25
CA ALA A 167 -11.20 2.49 -36.58
C ALA A 167 -11.48 1.22 -37.40
N ALA A 168 -11.61 1.37 -38.73
CA ALA A 168 -11.81 0.24 -39.62
C ALA A 168 -10.56 -0.62 -39.82
N SER A 169 -9.37 0.00 -39.81
CA SER A 169 -8.10 -0.69 -40.09
C SER A 169 -7.46 -1.33 -38.85
N GLY A 170 -7.69 -0.77 -37.67
CA GLY A 170 -7.06 -1.20 -36.41
C GLY A 170 -5.53 -0.96 -36.36
N ALA A 171 -4.92 -1.33 -35.23
CA ALA A 171 -3.46 -1.37 -35.08
C ALA A 171 -3.07 -2.55 -34.15
N PRO A 172 -1.96 -3.26 -34.42
CA PRO A 172 -1.50 -4.34 -33.54
C PRO A 172 -1.28 -3.84 -32.10
N GLY A 173 -1.77 -4.61 -31.13
CA GLY A 173 -1.65 -4.28 -29.70
C GLY A 173 -2.62 -3.21 -29.19
N LEU A 174 -3.51 -2.70 -30.04
CA LEU A 174 -4.47 -1.64 -29.68
C LEU A 174 -5.90 -2.12 -29.93
N ARG A 175 -6.81 -1.82 -28.99
CA ARG A 175 -8.24 -2.13 -29.11
C ARG A 175 -9.02 -0.84 -29.31
N VAL A 176 -9.59 -0.65 -30.51
CA VAL A 176 -10.50 0.47 -30.77
C VAL A 176 -11.89 0.10 -30.27
N LEU A 177 -12.37 0.79 -29.25
CA LEU A 177 -13.64 0.49 -28.58
C LEU A 177 -14.76 1.47 -28.96
N GLY A 178 -14.44 2.62 -29.57
CA GLY A 178 -15.45 3.59 -29.99
C GLY A 178 -14.92 4.69 -30.90
N GLN A 179 -15.85 5.47 -31.48
CA GLN A 179 -15.57 6.60 -32.36
C GLN A 179 -16.40 7.83 -31.96
N VAL A 180 -15.79 9.02 -31.98
CA VAL A 180 -16.47 10.32 -31.80
C VAL A 180 -16.14 11.21 -32.99
N LEU A 181 -17.06 11.27 -33.95
CA LEU A 181 -16.84 11.89 -35.25
C LEU A 181 -17.69 13.16 -35.38
N VAL A 182 -17.06 14.30 -35.61
CA VAL A 182 -17.75 15.59 -35.73
C VAL A 182 -17.71 16.04 -37.18
N TYR A 183 -18.88 16.15 -37.83
CA TYR A 183 -19.04 16.46 -39.25
C TYR A 183 -17.98 15.79 -40.16
N PRO A 184 -17.81 14.46 -40.07
CA PRO A 184 -16.65 13.80 -40.67
C PRO A 184 -16.75 13.75 -42.19
N VAL A 185 -15.61 13.86 -42.88
CA VAL A 185 -15.51 13.47 -44.30
C VAL A 185 -15.41 11.94 -44.35
N VAL A 186 -16.32 11.25 -45.03
CA VAL A 186 -16.38 9.77 -45.01
C VAL A 186 -16.53 9.15 -46.40
N ASP A 187 -16.73 9.94 -47.43
CA ASP A 187 -16.86 9.56 -48.83
C ASP A 187 -16.27 10.64 -49.77
N GLY A 188 -15.83 10.23 -50.95
CA GLY A 188 -15.31 11.15 -51.98
C GLY A 188 -16.40 11.67 -52.94
N ASP A 189 -17.66 11.29 -52.74
CA ASP A 189 -18.79 11.63 -53.61
C ASP A 189 -19.35 13.02 -53.33
N LEU A 190 -18.87 14.00 -54.09
CA LEU A 190 -19.30 15.39 -54.03
C LEU A 190 -20.68 15.65 -54.68
N THR A 191 -21.35 14.63 -55.23
CA THR A 191 -22.62 14.80 -55.97
C THR A 191 -23.87 14.70 -55.10
N ARG A 192 -23.71 14.43 -53.80
CA ARG A 192 -24.82 14.30 -52.83
C ARG A 192 -25.62 15.60 -52.69
N ASP A 193 -26.90 15.48 -52.38
CA ASP A 193 -27.84 16.62 -52.32
C ASP A 193 -27.42 17.70 -51.30
N SER A 194 -26.81 17.31 -50.17
CA SER A 194 -26.29 18.26 -49.18
C SER A 194 -25.20 19.20 -49.74
N TYR A 195 -24.34 18.76 -50.67
CA TYR A 195 -23.37 19.66 -51.32
C TYR A 195 -24.05 20.77 -52.12
N ARG A 196 -25.21 20.49 -52.72
CA ARG A 196 -25.97 21.47 -53.49
C ARG A 196 -26.85 22.37 -52.62
N THR A 197 -27.42 21.82 -51.56
CA THR A 197 -28.49 22.47 -50.78
C THR A 197 -28.01 23.09 -49.48
N ARG A 198 -26.85 22.68 -48.96
CA ARG A 198 -26.32 23.08 -47.64
C ARG A 198 -24.91 23.68 -47.70
N SER A 199 -24.43 24.05 -48.89
CA SER A 199 -23.17 24.80 -49.04
C SER A 199 -23.29 26.20 -48.43
N THR A 200 -22.27 26.63 -47.70
CA THR A 200 -22.17 27.96 -47.08
C THR A 200 -20.83 28.63 -47.43
N LEU A 201 -20.59 29.86 -46.97
CA LEU A 201 -19.26 30.50 -47.09
C LEU A 201 -18.17 29.79 -46.24
N PHE A 202 -18.55 28.86 -45.36
CA PHE A 202 -17.61 28.11 -44.52
C PHE A 202 -17.04 26.88 -45.25
N LEU A 203 -17.92 26.10 -45.91
CA LEU A 203 -17.54 24.95 -46.73
C LEU A 203 -18.61 24.69 -47.81
N GLY A 204 -18.16 24.34 -49.00
CA GLY A 204 -18.99 23.89 -50.12
C GLY A 204 -18.29 22.88 -51.03
N GLU A 205 -18.90 22.61 -52.18
CA GLU A 205 -18.40 21.66 -53.18
C GLU A 205 -17.02 22.05 -53.74
N GLU A 206 -16.80 23.34 -54.03
CA GLU A 206 -15.51 23.82 -54.56
C GLU A 206 -14.38 23.69 -53.54
N GLU A 207 -14.64 24.02 -52.27
CA GLU A 207 -13.70 23.86 -51.17
C GLU A 207 -13.33 22.38 -50.98
N MET A 208 -14.31 21.48 -50.97
CA MET A 208 -14.02 20.04 -50.84
C MET A 208 -13.27 19.48 -52.04
N ARG A 209 -13.59 19.92 -53.27
CA ARG A 209 -12.81 19.56 -54.46
C ARG A 209 -11.36 20.03 -54.35
N TRP A 210 -11.14 21.22 -53.81
CA TRP A 210 -9.80 21.77 -53.58
C TRP A 210 -9.03 20.98 -52.51
N PHE A 211 -9.65 20.67 -51.36
CA PHE A 211 -9.04 19.84 -50.32
C PHE A 211 -8.70 18.44 -50.83
N TRP A 212 -9.64 17.77 -51.51
CA TRP A 212 -9.39 16.48 -52.15
C TRP A 212 -8.31 16.54 -53.23
N GLY A 213 -8.22 17.65 -53.98
CA GLY A 213 -7.21 17.88 -55.00
C GLY A 213 -5.79 17.90 -54.44
N HIS A 214 -5.58 18.55 -53.29
CA HIS A 214 -4.28 18.57 -52.60
C HIS A 214 -4.02 17.29 -51.84
N TYR A 215 -5.00 16.79 -51.08
CA TYR A 215 -4.84 15.62 -50.24
C TYR A 215 -4.66 14.35 -51.07
N CYS A 216 -5.56 14.08 -52.02
CA CYS A 216 -5.54 12.85 -52.82
C CYS A 216 -5.71 13.21 -54.31
N PRO A 217 -4.65 13.67 -54.98
CA PRO A 217 -4.73 14.14 -56.37
C PRO A 217 -5.13 13.04 -57.34
N GLU A 218 -4.85 11.78 -57.02
CA GLU A 218 -5.29 10.61 -57.78
C GLU A 218 -6.77 10.28 -57.49
N GLU A 219 -7.68 10.84 -58.29
CA GLU A 219 -9.14 10.73 -58.07
C GLU A 219 -9.67 9.31 -57.84
N PRO A 220 -9.20 8.25 -58.54
CA PRO A 220 -9.67 6.88 -58.29
C PRO A 220 -9.45 6.42 -56.85
N LEU A 221 -8.40 6.89 -56.17
CA LEU A 221 -8.09 6.52 -54.79
C LEU A 221 -9.07 7.12 -53.78
N ARG A 222 -9.74 8.23 -54.11
CA ARG A 222 -10.72 8.91 -53.23
C ARG A 222 -11.92 8.04 -52.88
N SER A 223 -12.25 7.07 -53.73
CA SER A 223 -13.34 6.11 -53.52
C SER A 223 -12.89 4.83 -52.80
N GLY A 224 -11.59 4.67 -52.55
CA GLY A 224 -11.03 3.49 -51.89
C GLY A 224 -11.29 3.50 -50.37
N PRO A 225 -11.36 2.33 -49.71
CA PRO A 225 -11.71 2.23 -48.28
C PRO A 225 -10.70 2.92 -47.34
N ARG A 226 -9.48 3.21 -47.80
CA ARG A 226 -8.46 3.96 -47.06
C ARG A 226 -8.62 5.48 -47.12
N ALA A 227 -9.49 6.00 -48.00
CA ALA A 227 -9.79 7.43 -48.13
C ALA A 227 -11.29 7.72 -47.88
N ALA A 228 -12.17 6.79 -48.24
CA ALA A 228 -13.61 6.85 -48.01
C ALA A 228 -14.04 5.73 -47.03
N PRO A 229 -13.95 5.96 -45.70
CA PRO A 229 -14.27 4.95 -44.69
C PRO A 229 -15.72 4.45 -44.77
N LEU A 230 -16.65 5.22 -45.34
CA LEU A 230 -18.01 4.74 -45.64
C LEU A 230 -18.00 3.50 -46.54
N ARG A 231 -17.05 3.40 -47.46
CA ARG A 231 -16.90 2.27 -48.39
C ARG A 231 -16.21 1.06 -47.75
N ALA A 232 -15.66 1.21 -46.54
CA ALA A 232 -15.06 0.13 -45.77
C ALA A 232 -16.08 -0.65 -44.92
N VAL A 233 -17.26 -0.07 -44.66
CA VAL A 233 -18.31 -0.70 -43.85
C VAL A 233 -19.22 -1.54 -44.75
N GLY A 234 -19.15 -2.86 -44.59
CA GLY A 234 -19.86 -3.82 -45.44
C GLY A 234 -20.22 -5.12 -44.71
N PRO A 235 -20.85 -6.09 -45.40
CA PRO A 235 -21.24 -7.36 -44.80
C PRO A 235 -20.06 -8.07 -44.15
N GLY A 236 -20.15 -8.34 -42.84
CA GLY A 236 -19.10 -9.00 -42.05
C GLY A 236 -18.08 -8.06 -41.39
N SER A 237 -18.16 -6.73 -41.60
CA SER A 237 -17.38 -5.78 -40.81
C SER A 237 -17.94 -5.67 -39.39
N VAL A 238 -17.06 -5.48 -38.39
CA VAL A 238 -17.46 -5.27 -36.99
C VAL A 238 -16.89 -3.93 -36.51
N PRO A 239 -17.37 -2.79 -37.04
CA PRO A 239 -16.85 -1.49 -36.64
C PRO A 239 -17.22 -1.17 -35.18
N PRO A 240 -16.43 -0.37 -34.48
CA PRO A 240 -16.73 0.02 -33.10
C PRO A 240 -17.87 1.05 -33.03
N PRO A 241 -18.62 1.12 -31.91
CA PRO A 241 -19.74 2.05 -31.72
C PRO A 241 -19.31 3.51 -31.94
N ALA A 242 -20.22 4.33 -32.46
CA ALA A 242 -19.90 5.69 -32.87
C ALA A 242 -20.91 6.74 -32.37
N VAL A 243 -20.39 7.90 -31.98
CA VAL A 243 -21.14 9.15 -31.85
C VAL A 243 -20.81 10.00 -33.06
N LEU A 244 -21.81 10.38 -33.85
CA LEU A 244 -21.66 11.20 -35.05
C LEU A 244 -22.40 12.52 -34.86
N ALA A 245 -21.70 13.65 -34.94
CA ALA A 245 -22.30 14.97 -34.95
C ALA A 245 -22.42 15.49 -36.38
N VAL A 246 -23.59 16.00 -36.77
CA VAL A 246 -23.84 16.56 -38.10
C VAL A 246 -24.49 17.94 -38.01
N GLY A 247 -23.97 18.90 -38.77
CA GLY A 247 -24.56 20.22 -38.93
C GLY A 247 -25.73 20.21 -39.91
N GLY A 248 -26.73 21.06 -39.69
CA GLY A 248 -27.81 21.23 -40.65
C GLY A 248 -27.37 22.00 -41.90
N HIS A 249 -26.42 22.94 -41.77
CA HIS A 249 -25.88 23.75 -42.88
C HIS A 249 -24.48 23.27 -43.29
N ASP A 250 -24.32 21.95 -43.35
CA ASP A 250 -23.06 21.28 -43.64
C ASP A 250 -23.18 20.45 -44.92
N PRO A 251 -22.33 20.67 -45.94
CA PRO A 251 -22.34 19.86 -47.15
C PRO A 251 -21.99 18.39 -46.90
N LEU A 252 -21.28 18.05 -45.82
CA LEU A 252 -20.90 16.67 -45.47
C LEU A 252 -22.01 15.90 -44.73
N ARG A 253 -23.15 16.56 -44.46
CA ARG A 253 -24.24 15.97 -43.66
C ARG A 253 -24.70 14.61 -44.20
N ASP A 254 -24.96 14.50 -45.50
CA ASP A 254 -25.56 13.29 -46.06
C ASP A 254 -24.60 12.10 -46.06
N GLU A 255 -23.29 12.34 -46.23
CA GLU A 255 -22.30 11.26 -46.13
C GLU A 255 -22.11 10.82 -44.66
N GLY A 256 -22.11 11.75 -43.70
CA GLY A 256 -22.06 11.41 -42.27
C GLY A 256 -23.28 10.58 -41.82
N LEU A 257 -24.49 10.95 -42.29
CA LEU A 257 -25.70 10.17 -42.03
C LEU A 257 -25.64 8.79 -42.69
N ALA A 258 -25.12 8.70 -43.92
CA ALA A 258 -24.94 7.40 -44.60
C ALA A 258 -23.93 6.50 -43.86
N TYR A 259 -22.91 7.08 -43.19
CA TYR A 259 -21.99 6.31 -42.36
C TYR A 259 -22.66 5.76 -41.10
N ALA A 260 -23.46 6.57 -40.39
CA ALA A 260 -24.25 6.07 -39.27
C ALA A 260 -25.20 4.93 -39.68
N ASP A 261 -25.78 5.01 -40.88
CA ASP A 261 -26.63 3.95 -41.42
C ASP A 261 -25.85 2.68 -41.73
N ALA A 262 -24.67 2.81 -42.34
CA ALA A 262 -23.81 1.68 -42.63
C ALA A 262 -23.36 0.96 -41.35
N LEU A 263 -22.98 1.72 -40.30
CA LEU A 263 -22.66 1.17 -38.98
C LEU A 263 -23.85 0.43 -38.36
N SER A 264 -25.03 1.05 -38.39
CA SER A 264 -26.26 0.45 -37.86
C SER A 264 -26.63 -0.83 -38.63
N ALA A 265 -26.45 -0.85 -39.94
CA ALA A 265 -26.68 -2.03 -40.79
C ALA A 265 -25.68 -3.16 -40.52
N ALA A 266 -24.46 -2.81 -40.08
CA ALA A 266 -23.44 -3.77 -39.61
C ALA A 266 -23.71 -4.29 -38.18
N GLY A 267 -24.76 -3.83 -37.51
CA GLY A 267 -25.12 -4.24 -36.14
C GLY A 267 -24.39 -3.45 -35.04
N THR A 268 -23.72 -2.37 -35.39
CA THR A 268 -22.97 -1.52 -34.45
C THR A 268 -23.81 -0.29 -34.04
N PRO A 269 -23.88 0.05 -32.74
CA PRO A 269 -24.56 1.26 -32.28
C PRO A 269 -23.96 2.54 -32.89
N ALA A 270 -24.82 3.41 -33.44
CA ALA A 270 -24.44 4.73 -33.95
C ALA A 270 -25.41 5.81 -33.43
N GLU A 271 -24.95 6.66 -32.51
CA GLU A 271 -25.70 7.82 -32.01
C GLU A 271 -25.47 9.02 -32.93
N VAL A 272 -26.53 9.57 -33.52
CA VAL A 272 -26.44 10.77 -34.36
C VAL A 272 -26.92 12.00 -33.57
N LEU A 273 -26.02 12.96 -33.40
CA LEU A 273 -26.28 14.28 -32.83
C LEU A 273 -26.48 15.28 -33.98
N ALA A 274 -27.72 15.65 -34.24
CA ALA A 274 -28.05 16.65 -35.25
C ALA A 274 -28.09 18.06 -34.66
N PHE A 275 -27.47 19.00 -35.37
CA PHE A 275 -27.45 20.43 -35.03
C PHE A 275 -28.02 21.28 -36.19
N PRO A 276 -29.36 21.39 -36.30
CA PRO A 276 -30.05 21.97 -37.46
C PRO A 276 -29.59 23.35 -37.93
N SER A 277 -29.20 24.23 -37.01
CA SER A 277 -28.83 25.62 -37.31
C SER A 277 -27.33 25.83 -37.53
N LEU A 278 -26.50 24.80 -37.38
CA LEU A 278 -25.04 24.95 -37.40
C LEU A 278 -24.43 24.58 -38.76
N PRO A 279 -23.40 25.32 -39.21
CA PRO A 279 -22.66 25.04 -40.44
C PRO A 279 -21.48 24.08 -40.20
N HIS A 280 -20.80 23.68 -41.28
CA HIS A 280 -19.53 22.97 -41.15
C HIS A 280 -18.50 23.77 -40.32
N GLY A 281 -17.69 23.09 -39.51
CA GLY A 281 -16.64 23.73 -38.70
C GLY A 281 -17.17 24.51 -37.50
N PHE A 282 -18.42 24.28 -37.05
CA PHE A 282 -19.02 25.06 -35.96
C PHE A 282 -18.22 25.05 -34.65
N LEU A 283 -17.34 24.06 -34.40
CA LEU A 283 -16.49 24.03 -33.21
C LEU A 283 -15.51 25.21 -33.14
N GLN A 284 -15.23 25.86 -34.28
CA GLN A 284 -14.33 27.01 -34.36
C GLN A 284 -14.99 28.35 -33.94
N PHE A 285 -16.26 28.33 -33.55
CA PHE A 285 -17.05 29.52 -33.21
C PHE A 285 -17.61 29.51 -31.77
N THR A 286 -17.05 28.68 -30.89
CA THR A 286 -17.59 28.45 -29.54
C THR A 286 -17.54 29.68 -28.61
N ALA A 287 -16.66 30.66 -28.87
CA ALA A 287 -16.67 31.92 -28.10
C ALA A 287 -17.76 32.90 -28.55
N VAL A 288 -18.23 32.79 -29.79
CA VAL A 288 -19.10 33.79 -30.41
C VAL A 288 -20.52 33.29 -30.64
N SER A 289 -20.71 31.99 -30.89
CA SER A 289 -22.03 31.37 -31.10
C SER A 289 -22.41 30.48 -29.90
N PRO A 290 -23.44 30.87 -29.12
CA PRO A 290 -23.97 30.02 -28.04
C PRO A 290 -24.46 28.65 -28.54
N ALA A 291 -24.98 28.59 -29.77
CA ALA A 291 -25.40 27.33 -30.38
C ALA A 291 -24.20 26.39 -30.64
N ALA A 292 -23.06 26.93 -31.09
CA ALA A 292 -21.83 26.17 -31.24
C ALA A 292 -21.27 25.68 -29.90
N ALA A 293 -21.26 26.53 -28.86
CA ALA A 293 -20.86 26.14 -27.51
C ALA A 293 -21.74 25.00 -26.95
N ALA A 294 -23.06 25.14 -27.07
CA ALA A 294 -24.01 24.11 -26.66
C ALA A 294 -23.86 22.81 -27.47
N ALA A 295 -23.51 22.89 -28.75
CA ALA A 295 -23.23 21.72 -29.57
C ALA A 295 -21.96 20.99 -29.10
N GLN A 296 -20.89 21.73 -28.81
CA GLN A 296 -19.67 21.16 -28.21
C GLN A 296 -20.00 20.45 -26.89
N ASP A 297 -20.76 21.08 -26.00
CA ASP A 297 -21.14 20.47 -24.72
C ASP A 297 -21.92 19.17 -24.90
N ARG A 298 -22.86 19.13 -25.86
CA ARG A 298 -23.62 17.91 -26.18
C ARG A 298 -22.74 16.81 -26.78
N ILE A 299 -21.81 17.16 -27.66
CA ILE A 299 -20.85 16.21 -28.26
C ILE A 299 -19.95 15.62 -27.19
N VAL A 300 -19.37 16.46 -26.34
CA VAL A 300 -18.47 16.05 -25.27
C VAL A 300 -19.22 15.22 -24.22
N ALA A 301 -20.48 15.54 -23.92
CA ALA A 301 -21.32 14.72 -23.05
C ALA A 301 -21.62 13.34 -23.65
N ALA A 302 -21.84 13.24 -24.96
CA ALA A 302 -22.01 11.96 -25.64
C ALA A 302 -20.71 11.15 -25.68
N ALA A 303 -19.57 11.80 -25.91
CA ALA A 303 -18.25 11.18 -25.80
C ALA A 303 -18.00 10.62 -24.39
N ALA A 304 -18.39 11.36 -23.34
CA ALA A 304 -18.28 10.89 -21.95
C ALA A 304 -19.16 9.66 -21.68
N ARG A 305 -20.39 9.62 -22.21
CA ARG A 305 -21.26 8.42 -22.12
C ARG A 305 -20.65 7.23 -22.83
N LEU A 306 -20.18 7.41 -24.06
CA LEU A 306 -19.51 6.36 -24.83
C LEU A 306 -18.29 5.84 -24.06
N CYS A 307 -17.43 6.74 -23.56
CA CYS A 307 -16.26 6.35 -22.77
C CYS A 307 -16.64 5.61 -21.48
N ALA A 308 -17.71 6.01 -20.80
CA ALA A 308 -18.18 5.32 -19.60
C ALA A 308 -18.70 3.91 -19.92
N GLU A 309 -19.38 3.73 -21.06
CA GLU A 309 -19.85 2.43 -21.53
C GLU A 309 -18.70 1.50 -21.91
N VAL A 310 -17.68 2.00 -22.60
CA VAL A 310 -16.59 1.16 -23.14
C VAL A 310 -15.40 0.99 -22.20
N PHE A 311 -15.15 1.95 -21.31
CA PHE A 311 -14.03 1.91 -20.35
C PHE A 311 -14.47 1.72 -18.89
N GLY A 312 -15.76 1.80 -18.57
CA GLY A 312 -16.27 1.86 -17.20
C GLY A 312 -16.30 3.29 -16.64
N PRO A 313 -16.80 3.52 -15.40
CA PRO A 313 -16.83 4.84 -14.78
C PRO A 313 -15.42 5.44 -14.59
N VAL A 314 -15.34 6.76 -14.45
CA VAL A 314 -14.10 7.42 -13.99
C VAL A 314 -13.99 7.15 -12.49
N PRO A 315 -12.86 6.60 -12.01
CA PRO A 315 -12.65 6.42 -10.59
C PRO A 315 -12.77 7.74 -9.84
N ALA A 316 -13.56 7.74 -8.77
CA ALA A 316 -13.65 8.83 -7.82
C ALA A 316 -12.64 8.68 -6.68
N HIS A 317 -12.12 7.46 -6.49
CA HIS A 317 -11.19 7.13 -5.43
C HIS A 317 -10.00 6.27 -5.90
N ASP A 318 -8.89 6.26 -5.16
CA ASP A 318 -7.74 5.39 -5.47
C ASP A 318 -8.01 3.92 -5.14
N LEU A 319 -8.69 3.66 -4.02
CA LEU A 319 -9.13 2.34 -3.60
C LEU A 319 -10.52 2.43 -2.96
N VAL A 320 -11.40 1.49 -3.30
CA VAL A 320 -12.64 1.27 -2.54
C VAL A 320 -12.75 -0.19 -2.11
N ILE A 321 -12.90 -0.40 -0.81
CA ILE A 321 -13.20 -1.71 -0.20
C ILE A 321 -14.72 -1.78 -0.07
N ARG A 322 -15.35 -2.79 -0.67
CA ARG A 322 -16.80 -2.88 -0.87
C ARG A 322 -17.47 -3.86 0.09
N GLY A 323 -18.56 -3.44 0.71
CA GLY A 323 -19.52 -4.34 1.37
C GLY A 323 -18.99 -5.13 2.57
N GLY A 324 -17.88 -4.69 3.18
CA GLY A 324 -17.26 -5.36 4.31
C GLY A 324 -17.99 -5.12 5.63
N THR A 325 -17.79 -6.02 6.59
CA THR A 325 -18.16 -5.77 8.00
C THR A 325 -17.07 -4.94 8.65
N VAL A 326 -17.28 -3.62 8.71
CA VAL A 326 -16.34 -2.67 9.28
C VAL A 326 -16.35 -2.78 10.81
N ILE A 327 -15.16 -3.00 11.36
CA ILE A 327 -14.84 -2.83 12.78
C ILE A 327 -13.87 -1.65 12.83
N ASP A 328 -14.36 -0.47 13.19
CA ASP A 328 -13.64 0.78 12.94
C ASP A 328 -12.42 1.00 13.84
N GLY A 329 -12.18 0.15 14.83
CA GLY A 329 -11.11 0.28 15.83
C GLY A 329 -11.48 1.11 17.06
N GLY A 330 -12.67 1.71 17.11
CA GLY A 330 -13.15 2.50 18.24
C GLY A 330 -13.78 1.66 19.37
N GLY A 331 -14.09 0.40 19.09
CA GLY A 331 -14.80 -0.52 19.99
C GLY A 331 -16.33 -0.47 19.87
N ASP A 332 -16.84 0.31 18.90
CA ASP A 332 -18.26 0.33 18.57
C ASP A 332 -18.67 -0.98 17.85
N ALA A 333 -19.98 -1.25 17.83
CA ALA A 333 -20.52 -2.45 17.21
C ALA A 333 -20.18 -2.51 15.70
N PRO A 334 -19.85 -3.71 15.16
CA PRO A 334 -19.55 -3.85 13.73
C PRO A 334 -20.74 -3.46 12.83
N PHE A 335 -20.45 -2.90 11.65
CA PHE A 335 -21.48 -2.50 10.68
C PHE A 335 -21.04 -2.73 9.24
N THR A 336 -21.99 -2.97 8.33
CA THR A 336 -21.68 -3.14 6.91
C THR A 336 -21.48 -1.79 6.24
N ALA A 337 -20.34 -1.59 5.57
CA ALA A 337 -20.03 -0.38 4.84
C ALA A 337 -18.97 -0.60 3.76
N ASP A 338 -18.87 0.37 2.85
CA ASP A 338 -17.70 0.56 1.99
C ASP A 338 -16.69 1.47 2.71
N VAL A 339 -15.41 1.34 2.33
CA VAL A 339 -14.31 2.22 2.76
C VAL A 339 -13.62 2.76 1.52
N ALA A 340 -13.62 4.09 1.35
CA ALA A 340 -12.91 4.78 0.28
C ALA A 340 -11.58 5.34 0.79
N VAL A 341 -10.55 5.24 -0.06
CA VAL A 341 -9.18 5.67 0.23
C VAL A 341 -8.66 6.49 -0.95
N ASP A 342 -8.06 7.63 -0.63
CA ASP A 342 -7.39 8.53 -1.57
C ASP A 342 -6.01 8.90 -1.03
N GLY A 343 -4.97 8.61 -1.82
CA GLY A 343 -3.59 8.64 -1.37
C GLY A 343 -3.39 7.78 -0.12
N VAL A 344 -2.93 8.42 0.95
CA VAL A 344 -2.56 7.74 2.20
C VAL A 344 -3.64 7.78 3.28
N VAL A 345 -4.84 8.28 2.97
CA VAL A 345 -5.91 8.51 3.96
C VAL A 345 -7.22 7.85 3.56
N VAL A 346 -7.98 7.42 4.58
CA VAL A 346 -9.39 7.07 4.43
C VAL A 346 -10.17 8.35 4.16
N THR A 347 -11.00 8.39 3.13
CA THR A 347 -11.79 9.57 2.76
C THR A 347 -13.29 9.41 3.00
N ALA A 348 -13.79 8.17 3.01
CA ALA A 348 -15.18 7.87 3.38
C ALA A 348 -15.32 6.49 3.99
N VAL A 349 -16.25 6.36 4.94
CA VAL A 349 -16.72 5.08 5.50
C VAL A 349 -18.24 5.12 5.52
N GLY A 350 -18.89 4.17 4.85
CA GLY A 350 -20.35 4.15 4.65
C GLY A 350 -20.72 3.74 3.24
N ALA A 351 -21.79 4.30 2.68
CA ALA A 351 -22.14 4.05 1.28
C ALA A 351 -21.28 4.93 0.35
N VAL A 352 -20.48 4.32 -0.53
CA VAL A 352 -19.59 5.04 -1.46
C VAL A 352 -20.12 4.90 -2.89
N ALA A 353 -20.68 5.97 -3.47
CA ALA A 353 -21.27 5.91 -4.80
C ALA A 353 -20.23 5.90 -5.95
N GLY A 354 -19.03 6.45 -5.73
CA GLY A 354 -17.97 6.54 -6.72
C GLY A 354 -17.14 5.24 -6.82
N ALA A 355 -16.62 4.93 -7.99
CA ALA A 355 -15.74 3.77 -8.21
C ALA A 355 -14.32 4.03 -7.71
N GLY A 356 -13.61 2.99 -7.27
CA GLY A 356 -12.17 3.06 -7.02
C GLY A 356 -11.34 2.76 -8.27
N HIS A 357 -10.10 3.25 -8.36
CA HIS A 357 -9.12 2.78 -9.34
C HIS A 357 -8.83 1.30 -9.14
N ARG A 358 -8.80 0.91 -7.87
CA ARG A 358 -8.78 -0.46 -7.39
C ARG A 358 -10.03 -0.70 -6.54
N GLU A 359 -10.59 -1.90 -6.64
CA GLU A 359 -11.67 -2.32 -5.76
C GLU A 359 -11.36 -3.67 -5.12
N ILE A 360 -11.74 -3.81 -3.85
CA ILE A 360 -11.67 -5.07 -3.10
C ILE A 360 -13.08 -5.42 -2.68
N ASP A 361 -13.60 -6.56 -3.14
CA ASP A 361 -14.85 -7.11 -2.61
C ASP A 361 -14.58 -7.72 -1.23
N ALA A 362 -15.12 -7.08 -0.20
CA ALA A 362 -15.03 -7.52 1.19
C ALA A 362 -16.35 -8.12 1.70
N SER A 363 -17.27 -8.50 0.81
CA SER A 363 -18.53 -9.13 1.19
C SER A 363 -18.29 -10.39 2.03
N GLY A 364 -18.84 -10.40 3.25
CA GLY A 364 -18.66 -11.51 4.20
C GLY A 364 -17.31 -11.50 4.94
N LEU A 365 -16.47 -10.49 4.74
CA LEU A 365 -15.17 -10.34 5.39
C LEU A 365 -15.20 -9.21 6.43
N LEU A 366 -14.28 -9.26 7.38
CA LEU A 366 -14.03 -8.14 8.30
C LEU A 366 -13.13 -7.11 7.63
N VAL A 367 -13.40 -5.83 7.90
CA VAL A 367 -12.54 -4.70 7.51
C VAL A 367 -12.16 -3.95 8.77
N THR A 368 -10.88 -3.97 9.13
CA THR A 368 -10.36 -3.40 10.38
C THR A 368 -9.23 -2.42 10.08
N PRO A 369 -8.88 -1.48 10.99
CA PRO A 369 -7.59 -0.83 10.91
C PRO A 369 -6.46 -1.86 10.92
N GLY A 370 -5.34 -1.50 10.30
CA GLY A 370 -4.09 -2.22 10.41
C GLY A 370 -3.60 -2.26 11.86
N PHE A 371 -2.94 -3.35 12.25
CA PHE A 371 -2.54 -3.56 13.64
C PHE A 371 -1.25 -2.81 13.97
N VAL A 372 -1.15 -2.33 15.21
CA VAL A 372 0.00 -1.58 15.71
C VAL A 372 0.67 -2.40 16.81
N ASP A 373 1.82 -2.99 16.48
CA ASP A 373 2.65 -3.76 17.40
C ASP A 373 3.71 -2.87 18.04
N ILE A 374 3.54 -2.57 19.32
CA ILE A 374 4.37 -1.59 20.03
C ILE A 374 5.61 -2.21 20.68
N HIS A 375 5.85 -3.52 20.53
CA HIS A 375 6.96 -4.19 21.18
C HIS A 375 7.65 -5.18 20.24
N THR A 376 8.67 -4.69 19.55
CA THR A 376 9.48 -5.47 18.60
C THR A 376 10.97 -5.17 18.78
N HIS A 377 11.80 -5.96 18.10
CA HIS A 377 13.27 -5.94 18.15
C HIS A 377 13.87 -5.98 16.73
N TYR A 378 13.28 -5.22 15.82
CA TYR A 378 13.76 -5.08 14.43
C TYR A 378 14.95 -4.13 14.26
N ASP A 379 15.56 -3.67 15.34
CA ASP A 379 16.64 -2.67 15.37
C ASP A 379 17.77 -2.97 14.36
N GLY A 380 18.11 -4.24 14.17
CA GLY A 380 19.02 -4.66 13.10
C GLY A 380 18.26 -4.96 11.81
N GLN A 381 17.21 -5.77 11.91
CA GLN A 381 16.51 -6.38 10.78
C GLN A 381 15.88 -5.38 9.81
N VAL A 382 15.49 -4.19 10.30
CA VAL A 382 15.01 -3.08 9.46
C VAL A 382 16.02 -2.66 8.38
N THR A 383 17.31 -2.97 8.56
CA THR A 383 18.35 -2.61 7.58
C THR A 383 18.44 -3.57 6.38
N TRP A 384 17.91 -4.80 6.49
CA TRP A 384 18.02 -5.82 5.42
C TRP A 384 16.69 -6.48 5.03
N ASP A 385 15.66 -6.42 5.88
CA ASP A 385 14.33 -6.98 5.61
C ASP A 385 13.32 -5.83 5.39
N PRO A 386 13.18 -5.32 4.16
CA PRO A 386 12.26 -4.23 3.86
C PRO A 386 10.80 -4.59 4.10
N LEU A 387 10.49 -5.88 4.30
CA LEU A 387 9.12 -6.32 4.55
C LEU A 387 8.77 -6.34 6.04
N LEU A 388 9.78 -6.35 6.92
CA LEU A 388 9.62 -6.68 8.33
C LEU A 388 8.75 -7.94 8.48
N THR A 389 9.18 -8.97 7.75
CA THR A 389 8.37 -10.13 7.35
C THR A 389 7.58 -10.75 8.51
N PRO A 390 8.15 -10.96 9.72
CA PRO A 390 7.41 -11.61 10.79
C PRO A 390 6.12 -10.91 11.18
N SER A 391 6.13 -9.59 11.34
CA SER A 391 4.93 -8.85 11.75
C SER A 391 3.98 -8.61 10.58
N ALA A 392 4.50 -8.31 9.38
CA ALA A 392 3.67 -7.99 8.22
C ALA A 392 2.69 -9.13 7.89
N LEU A 393 3.13 -10.39 7.97
CA LEU A 393 2.31 -11.58 7.70
C LEU A 393 1.11 -11.76 8.64
N HIS A 394 1.03 -10.99 9.73
CA HIS A 394 -0.03 -11.07 10.73
C HIS A 394 -0.91 -9.80 10.77
N GLY A 395 -1.01 -9.09 9.64
CA GLY A 395 -1.86 -7.89 9.50
C GLY A 395 -1.35 -6.67 10.26
N VAL A 396 -0.09 -6.69 10.70
CA VAL A 396 0.57 -5.53 11.31
C VAL A 396 0.92 -4.53 10.20
N THR A 397 0.58 -3.27 10.42
CA THR A 397 0.89 -2.16 9.50
C THR A 397 1.84 -1.16 10.14
N THR A 398 2.08 -1.25 11.45
CA THR A 398 3.04 -0.41 12.16
C THR A 398 3.72 -1.19 13.28
N VAL A 399 5.05 -1.13 13.36
CA VAL A 399 5.83 -1.69 14.46
C VAL A 399 6.61 -0.62 15.23
N VAL A 400 6.89 -0.87 16.52
CA VAL A 400 7.81 -0.04 17.33
C VAL A 400 8.94 -0.90 17.86
N MET A 401 10.18 -0.53 17.54
CA MET A 401 11.41 -1.23 17.93
C MET A 401 12.23 -0.45 18.98
N GLY A 402 13.34 -1.04 19.45
CA GLY A 402 14.19 -0.46 20.49
C GLY A 402 13.59 -0.59 21.89
N ASN A 403 12.91 -1.71 22.18
CA ASN A 403 12.32 -2.00 23.49
C ASN A 403 13.35 -2.62 24.45
N CYS A 404 12.97 -2.80 25.72
CA CYS A 404 13.77 -3.52 26.72
C CYS A 404 15.17 -2.94 26.99
N GLY A 405 15.44 -1.69 26.58
CA GLY A 405 16.72 -1.03 26.80
C GLY A 405 17.86 -1.53 25.92
N VAL A 406 17.58 -2.29 24.87
CA VAL A 406 18.57 -2.87 23.95
C VAL A 406 18.25 -2.49 22.51
N GLY A 407 19.28 -2.35 21.68
CA GLY A 407 19.22 -1.90 20.29
C GLY A 407 20.58 -1.36 19.84
N PHE A 408 20.71 -0.92 18.59
CA PHE A 408 22.04 -0.69 18.00
C PHE A 408 22.56 0.76 18.04
N ALA A 409 21.74 1.74 18.40
CA ALA A 409 22.14 3.17 18.40
C ALA A 409 21.87 3.87 19.74
N PRO A 410 22.71 4.82 20.16
CA PRO A 410 23.99 5.23 19.55
C PRO A 410 25.13 4.25 19.84
N VAL A 411 26.17 4.20 18.99
CA VAL A 411 27.35 3.36 19.22
C VAL A 411 28.59 3.89 18.51
N ARG A 412 29.73 3.93 19.21
CA ARG A 412 31.02 4.27 18.58
C ARG A 412 31.52 3.15 17.71
N ALA A 413 32.31 3.50 16.70
CA ALA A 413 32.98 2.50 15.85
C ALA A 413 33.75 1.42 16.63
N ALA A 414 34.38 1.78 17.75
CA ALA A 414 35.15 0.84 18.58
C ALA A 414 34.30 -0.10 19.45
N ASP A 415 33.01 0.21 19.65
CA ASP A 415 32.12 -0.49 20.58
C ASP A 415 31.08 -1.39 19.88
N ARG A 416 31.10 -1.45 18.54
CA ARG A 416 30.12 -2.18 17.70
C ARG A 416 30.05 -3.67 18.01
N ASP A 417 31.20 -4.35 18.10
CA ASP A 417 31.27 -5.79 18.36
C ASP A 417 30.66 -6.15 19.73
N TRP A 418 30.85 -5.30 20.73
CA TRP A 418 30.23 -5.49 22.04
C TRP A 418 28.71 -5.37 21.96
N LEU A 419 28.20 -4.37 21.22
CA LEU A 419 26.75 -4.18 21.07
C LEU A 419 26.09 -5.31 20.29
N ILE A 420 26.78 -5.85 19.27
CA ILE A 420 26.38 -7.08 18.59
C ILE A 420 26.29 -8.23 19.59
N GLY A 421 27.31 -8.43 20.44
CA GLY A 421 27.29 -9.50 21.46
C GLY A 421 26.22 -9.31 22.55
N LEU A 422 25.82 -8.07 22.84
CA LEU A 422 24.67 -7.77 23.71
C LEU A 422 23.37 -8.24 23.04
N MET A 423 23.14 -7.84 21.79
CA MET A 423 21.93 -8.18 21.04
C MET A 423 21.85 -9.68 20.72
N GLU A 424 22.97 -10.32 20.39
CA GLU A 424 23.03 -11.77 20.21
C GLU A 424 22.66 -12.54 21.49
N GLY A 425 23.12 -12.07 22.65
CA GLY A 425 22.81 -12.70 23.93
C GLY A 425 21.36 -12.52 24.37
N VAL A 426 20.83 -11.30 24.26
CA VAL A 426 19.48 -10.96 24.72
C VAL A 426 18.44 -11.46 23.72
N GLU A 427 18.63 -11.16 22.43
CA GLU A 427 17.64 -11.40 21.39
C GLU A 427 17.89 -12.70 20.61
N ASP A 428 18.91 -13.51 20.91
CA ASP A 428 19.22 -14.76 20.17
C ASP A 428 19.22 -14.58 18.64
N ILE A 429 19.72 -13.43 18.18
CA ILE A 429 19.98 -13.13 16.76
C ILE A 429 21.45 -13.49 16.48
N PRO A 430 21.76 -14.34 15.49
CA PRO A 430 23.14 -14.73 15.23
C PRO A 430 24.06 -13.52 15.00
N GLY A 431 25.19 -13.43 15.72
CA GLY A 431 26.08 -12.28 15.63
C GLY A 431 26.62 -12.02 14.21
N SER A 432 26.83 -13.09 13.42
CA SER A 432 27.22 -12.99 12.00
C SER A 432 26.16 -12.31 11.12
N VAL A 433 24.88 -12.57 11.39
CA VAL A 433 23.77 -11.93 10.70
C VAL A 433 23.80 -10.42 10.95
N LEU A 434 24.00 -10.03 12.21
CA LEU A 434 24.06 -8.63 12.62
C LEU A 434 25.29 -7.92 12.03
N ALA A 435 26.45 -8.57 12.07
CA ALA A 435 27.70 -8.00 11.58
C ALA A 435 27.68 -7.73 10.05
N GLU A 436 27.09 -8.63 9.27
CA GLU A 436 27.01 -8.50 7.81
C GLU A 436 25.77 -7.72 7.34
N GLY A 437 24.66 -7.80 8.08
CA GLY A 437 23.39 -7.20 7.71
C GLY A 437 23.30 -5.70 7.97
N ILE A 438 23.96 -5.19 9.03
CA ILE A 438 23.85 -3.78 9.44
C ILE A 438 24.86 -2.91 8.66
N ALA A 439 24.35 -1.88 7.99
CA ALA A 439 25.17 -0.80 7.46
C ALA A 439 25.56 0.15 8.60
N TRP A 440 26.86 0.23 8.91
CA TRP A 440 27.40 1.00 10.04
C TRP A 440 27.92 2.39 9.64
N ASP A 441 27.11 3.17 8.93
CA ASP A 441 27.41 4.52 8.45
C ASP A 441 26.93 5.64 9.39
N TRP A 442 26.57 5.29 10.63
CA TRP A 442 26.10 6.18 11.69
C TRP A 442 26.81 5.89 13.02
N GLU A 443 26.76 6.86 13.93
CA GLU A 443 27.25 6.74 15.32
C GLU A 443 26.21 7.23 16.34
N THR A 444 25.48 8.31 16.00
CA THR A 444 24.44 8.90 16.86
C THR A 444 23.05 8.32 16.54
N PHE A 445 22.10 8.49 17.46
CA PHE A 445 20.71 8.04 17.23
C PHE A 445 20.01 8.79 16.08
N PRO A 446 20.16 10.12 15.91
CA PRO A 446 19.62 10.82 14.74
C PRO A 446 20.19 10.30 13.42
N GLU A 447 21.50 10.07 13.35
CA GLU A 447 22.14 9.48 12.14
C GLU A 447 21.61 8.08 11.85
N TYR A 448 21.37 7.26 12.89
CA TYR A 448 20.74 5.96 12.73
C TYR A 448 19.32 6.07 12.15
N LEU A 449 18.49 6.98 12.67
CA LEU A 449 17.16 7.23 12.10
C LEU A 449 17.24 7.64 10.62
N ASP A 450 18.20 8.47 10.25
CA ASP A 450 18.41 8.89 8.86
C ASP A 450 18.89 7.73 7.97
N ALA A 451 19.72 6.84 8.49
CA ALA A 451 20.21 5.68 7.75
C ALA A 451 19.11 4.64 7.46
N ILE A 452 18.18 4.44 8.40
CA ILE A 452 17.09 3.46 8.24
C ILE A 452 15.86 4.03 7.52
N ASP A 453 15.80 5.34 7.25
CA ASP A 453 14.67 6.02 6.58
C ASP A 453 14.59 5.66 5.09
N THR A 454 14.22 4.41 4.84
CA THR A 454 14.15 3.75 3.53
C THR A 454 12.76 3.13 3.33
N PRO A 455 12.34 2.86 2.08
CA PRO A 455 11.02 2.29 1.82
C PRO A 455 10.84 0.89 2.43
N HIS A 456 9.72 0.68 3.11
CA HIS A 456 9.35 -0.58 3.77
C HIS A 456 7.91 -1.00 3.44
N ALA A 457 7.56 -2.26 3.63
CA ALA A 457 6.18 -2.74 3.43
C ALA A 457 5.23 -2.13 4.48
N ILE A 458 5.67 -2.05 5.73
CA ILE A 458 4.90 -1.53 6.86
C ILE A 458 5.61 -0.33 7.48
N ASP A 459 4.88 0.53 8.18
CA ASP A 459 5.50 1.61 8.94
C ASP A 459 6.29 1.06 10.13
N PHE A 460 7.32 1.77 10.54
CA PHE A 460 8.10 1.42 11.73
C PHE A 460 8.53 2.67 12.49
N ALA A 461 8.71 2.53 13.79
CA ALA A 461 9.20 3.59 14.66
C ALA A 461 10.23 3.05 15.65
N ALA A 462 11.04 3.91 16.24
CA ALA A 462 12.12 3.50 17.13
C ALA A 462 12.06 4.22 18.48
N GLN A 463 12.50 3.53 19.52
CA GLN A 463 12.84 4.08 20.82
C GLN A 463 14.35 4.02 21.04
N VAL A 464 14.90 4.93 21.85
CA VAL A 464 16.33 4.94 22.15
C VAL A 464 16.66 3.95 23.29
N PRO A 465 17.57 2.98 23.08
CA PRO A 465 17.89 1.95 24.07
C PRO A 465 18.90 2.42 25.11
N HIS A 466 18.54 2.26 26.39
CA HIS A 466 19.38 2.66 27.52
C HIS A 466 20.78 1.99 27.51
N GLY A 467 20.89 0.70 27.20
CA GLY A 467 22.18 -0.02 27.18
C GLY A 467 23.20 0.56 26.21
N ALA A 468 22.74 0.99 25.03
CA ALA A 468 23.58 1.65 24.03
C ALA A 468 23.98 3.06 24.49
N VAL A 469 23.04 3.84 25.03
CA VAL A 469 23.33 5.19 25.56
C VAL A 469 24.39 5.15 26.67
N ARG A 470 24.29 4.18 27.58
CA ARG A 470 25.19 4.04 28.71
C ARG A 470 26.63 3.73 28.28
N THR A 471 26.80 2.76 27.39
CA THR A 471 28.12 2.43 26.82
C THR A 471 28.65 3.54 25.93
N TYR A 472 27.80 4.17 25.14
CA TYR A 472 28.16 5.34 24.36
C TYR A 472 28.64 6.50 25.23
N VAL A 473 28.11 6.75 26.43
CA VAL A 473 28.59 7.88 27.25
C VAL A 473 29.79 7.52 28.14
N MET A 474 29.78 6.31 28.72
CA MET A 474 30.75 5.88 29.73
C MET A 474 31.93 5.07 29.16
N GLY A 475 31.86 4.66 27.89
CA GLY A 475 32.81 3.73 27.27
C GLY A 475 32.63 2.30 27.80
N ALA A 476 33.71 1.50 27.77
CA ALA A 476 33.67 0.08 28.16
C ALA A 476 33.09 -0.18 29.56
N ARG A 477 33.34 0.69 30.55
CA ARG A 477 32.76 0.54 31.90
C ARG A 477 31.24 0.71 31.94
N GLY A 478 30.65 1.29 30.89
CA GLY A 478 29.22 1.41 30.75
C GLY A 478 28.53 0.05 30.65
N SER A 479 29.23 -0.99 30.17
CA SER A 479 28.67 -2.34 30.03
C SER A 479 28.44 -3.03 31.38
N ASP A 480 29.23 -2.68 32.38
CA ASP A 480 29.09 -3.19 33.75
C ASP A 480 27.92 -2.50 34.45
N HIS A 481 26.88 -3.28 34.76
CA HIS A 481 25.67 -2.81 35.43
C HIS A 481 25.93 -2.22 36.83
N THR A 482 27.03 -2.60 37.49
CA THR A 482 27.41 -2.11 38.83
C THR A 482 28.15 -0.79 38.80
N SER A 483 28.67 -0.40 37.63
CA SER A 483 29.27 0.93 37.43
C SER A 483 28.23 2.04 37.64
N ARG A 484 28.71 3.22 38.05
CA ARG A 484 27.88 4.41 38.27
C ARG A 484 28.35 5.55 37.37
N PRO A 485 27.44 6.28 36.71
CA PRO A 485 27.81 7.45 35.94
C PRO A 485 28.18 8.61 36.88
N THR A 486 29.06 9.49 36.40
CA THR A 486 29.26 10.80 37.01
C THR A 486 28.07 11.71 36.71
N GLU A 487 27.99 12.86 37.38
CA GLU A 487 26.97 13.87 37.10
C GLU A 487 27.04 14.34 35.62
N ASP A 488 28.24 14.64 35.12
CA ASP A 488 28.46 15.04 33.73
C ASP A 488 28.03 13.95 32.72
N GLU A 489 28.28 12.69 33.02
CA GLU A 489 27.83 11.57 32.20
C GLU A 489 26.31 11.43 32.21
N THR A 490 25.69 11.57 33.38
CA THR A 490 24.24 11.54 33.52
C THR A 490 23.59 12.66 32.69
N LEU A 491 24.17 13.87 32.72
CA LEU A 491 23.72 15.00 31.91
C LEU A 491 23.90 14.74 30.40
N ARG A 492 25.00 14.10 29.99
CA ARG A 492 25.21 13.71 28.58
C ARG A 492 24.22 12.64 28.12
N MET A 493 23.93 11.62 28.94
CA MET A 493 22.92 10.61 28.62
C MET A 493 21.53 11.24 28.47
N ARG A 494 21.13 12.11 29.41
CA ARG A 494 19.89 12.91 29.31
C ARG A 494 19.81 13.71 28.01
N ALA A 495 20.91 14.36 27.61
CA ALA A 495 20.97 15.14 26.39
C ALA A 495 20.76 14.27 25.13
N ILE A 496 21.30 13.05 25.11
CA ILE A 496 21.10 12.08 24.03
C ILE A 496 19.63 11.66 23.93
N ILE A 497 18.96 11.37 25.07
CA ILE A 497 17.53 11.07 25.06
C ILE A 497 16.73 12.24 24.46
N ALA A 498 17.04 13.47 24.89
CA ALA A 498 16.35 14.65 24.37
C ALA A 498 16.60 14.88 22.87
N GLU A 499 17.81 14.64 22.39
CA GLU A 499 18.18 14.73 20.97
C GLU A 499 17.47 13.67 20.13
N ALA A 500 17.48 12.41 20.58
CA ALA A 500 16.83 11.29 19.90
C ALA A 500 15.33 11.54 19.70
N VAL A 501 14.62 12.00 20.75
CA VAL A 501 13.19 12.30 20.65
C VAL A 501 12.91 13.48 19.73
N ARG A 502 13.74 14.53 19.73
CA ARG A 502 13.61 15.64 18.77
C ARG A 502 13.86 15.20 17.33
N ALA A 503 14.72 14.21 17.11
CA ALA A 503 15.01 13.63 15.80
C ALA A 503 13.92 12.67 15.30
N GLY A 504 13.06 12.18 16.20
CA GLY A 504 11.91 11.34 15.85
C GLY A 504 11.73 10.07 16.65
N ALA A 505 12.54 9.79 17.68
CA ALA A 505 12.28 8.65 18.56
C ALA A 505 10.91 8.80 19.26
N LEU A 506 10.15 7.72 19.38
CA LEU A 506 8.88 7.71 20.13
C LEU A 506 9.10 7.72 21.65
N GLY A 507 10.32 7.47 22.10
CA GLY A 507 10.59 7.32 23.51
C GLY A 507 11.99 6.77 23.75
N TRP A 508 12.18 6.25 24.96
CA TRP A 508 13.37 5.51 25.36
C TRP A 508 12.94 4.28 26.15
N SER A 509 13.78 3.24 26.13
CA SER A 509 13.50 1.99 26.81
C SER A 509 14.60 1.63 27.81
N THR A 510 14.25 0.87 28.85
CA THR A 510 15.21 0.36 29.83
C THR A 510 14.78 -0.99 30.41
N SER A 511 15.76 -1.84 30.76
CA SER A 511 15.53 -3.12 31.41
C SER A 511 16.20 -3.22 32.78
N ARG A 512 15.45 -3.76 33.74
CA ARG A 512 15.87 -4.15 35.09
C ARG A 512 15.58 -5.63 35.36
N THR A 513 15.55 -6.46 34.31
CA THR A 513 15.36 -7.91 34.47
C THR A 513 16.69 -8.67 34.47
N ALA A 514 16.84 -9.61 35.40
CA ALA A 514 17.99 -10.51 35.47
C ALA A 514 17.98 -11.59 34.36
N MET A 515 16.89 -11.69 33.60
CA MET A 515 16.76 -12.60 32.47
C MET A 515 17.57 -12.14 31.25
N HIS A 516 17.75 -10.83 31.06
CA HIS A 516 18.54 -10.31 29.94
C HIS A 516 20.03 -10.44 30.23
N LYS A 517 20.75 -11.16 29.36
CA LYS A 517 22.18 -11.42 29.49
C LYS A 517 22.88 -11.33 28.14
N THR A 518 24.16 -10.96 28.16
CA THR A 518 25.03 -11.04 26.98
C THR A 518 25.30 -12.50 26.61
N VAL A 519 25.88 -12.73 25.42
CA VAL A 519 26.32 -14.09 25.01
C VAL A 519 27.33 -14.72 25.98
N ALA A 520 28.08 -13.90 26.72
CA ALA A 520 29.00 -14.35 27.77
C ALA A 520 28.30 -14.67 29.11
N GLY A 521 26.98 -14.47 29.20
CA GLY A 521 26.18 -14.68 30.41
C GLY A 521 26.22 -13.52 31.41
N GLU A 522 26.78 -12.37 31.03
CA GLU A 522 26.86 -11.18 31.87
C GLU A 522 25.53 -10.42 31.88
N PRO A 523 25.12 -9.79 33.00
CA PRO A 523 23.89 -8.98 33.03
C PRO A 523 23.94 -7.77 32.08
N THR A 524 22.76 -7.32 31.63
CA THR A 524 22.67 -6.10 30.82
C THR A 524 23.12 -4.86 31.59
N PRO A 525 23.64 -3.83 30.87
CA PRO A 525 24.13 -2.59 31.48
C PRO A 525 23.13 -1.90 32.41
N SER A 526 21.84 -2.01 32.09
CA SER A 526 20.77 -1.28 32.77
C SER A 526 20.26 -1.96 34.06
N LEU A 527 20.61 -3.24 34.31
CA LEU A 527 20.00 -4.07 35.36
C LEU A 527 19.94 -3.37 36.73
N THR A 528 21.07 -2.84 37.19
CA THR A 528 21.18 -2.16 38.50
C THR A 528 21.49 -0.68 38.37
N ALA A 529 21.02 -0.03 37.29
CA ALA A 529 21.12 1.41 37.16
C ALA A 529 20.44 2.11 38.36
N PRO A 530 21.09 3.10 39.01
CA PRO A 530 20.53 3.80 40.15
C PRO A 530 19.32 4.65 39.74
N ARG A 531 18.39 4.87 40.67
CA ARG A 531 17.22 5.75 40.50
C ARG A 531 17.58 7.12 39.91
N SER A 532 18.68 7.72 40.35
CA SER A 532 19.13 9.04 39.88
C SER A 532 19.46 9.06 38.38
N GLU A 533 19.97 7.95 37.84
CA GLU A 533 20.26 7.80 36.41
C GLU A 533 18.95 7.71 35.63
N LEU A 534 18.06 6.78 36.00
CA LEU A 534 16.79 6.57 35.28
C LEU A 534 15.89 7.81 35.29
N VAL A 535 15.81 8.51 36.43
CA VAL A 535 15.06 9.77 36.54
C VAL A 535 15.69 10.87 35.67
N ALA A 536 17.02 10.94 35.60
CA ALA A 536 17.69 11.91 34.72
C ALA A 536 17.52 11.60 33.23
N LEU A 537 17.50 10.33 32.83
CA LEU A 537 17.19 9.94 31.46
C LEU A 537 15.73 10.29 31.10
N ALA A 538 14.79 10.02 32.01
CA ALA A 538 13.39 10.41 31.87
C ALA A 538 13.20 11.94 31.73
N ALA A 539 14.02 12.73 32.43
CA ALA A 539 14.07 14.19 32.26
C ALA A 539 14.42 14.62 30.82
N GLY A 540 15.08 13.77 30.04
CA GLY A 540 15.33 14.01 28.61
C GLY A 540 14.05 14.10 27.79
N LEU A 541 13.02 13.31 28.12
CA LEU A 541 11.70 13.40 27.47
C LEU A 541 11.02 14.75 27.74
N ARG A 542 11.11 15.25 28.97
CA ARG A 542 10.63 16.60 29.34
C ARG A 542 11.33 17.65 28.49
N ASP A 543 12.65 17.57 28.36
CA ASP A 543 13.46 18.53 27.61
C ASP A 543 13.15 18.51 26.11
N ALA A 544 12.79 17.35 25.57
CA ALA A 544 12.38 17.20 24.17
C ALA A 544 10.94 17.66 23.92
N GLY A 545 10.07 17.57 24.92
CA GLY A 545 8.66 17.92 24.78
C GLY A 545 7.78 16.80 24.21
N GLY A 546 8.23 15.54 24.24
CA GLY A 546 7.48 14.38 23.73
C GLY A 546 8.02 13.04 24.21
N GLY A 547 7.34 11.97 23.78
CA GLY A 547 7.76 10.58 23.94
C GLY A 547 7.19 9.84 25.16
N VAL A 548 7.47 8.53 25.22
CA VAL A 548 7.08 7.58 26.27
C VAL A 548 8.31 6.91 26.88
N THR A 549 8.22 6.45 28.13
CA THR A 549 9.24 5.55 28.73
C THR A 549 8.76 4.11 28.64
N ASP A 550 9.53 3.22 28.02
CA ASP A 550 9.33 1.76 28.09
C ASP A 550 10.20 1.15 29.19
N LEU A 551 9.61 0.30 30.03
CA LEU A 551 10.26 -0.30 31.20
C LEU A 551 9.91 -1.78 31.34
N ILE A 552 10.93 -2.60 31.53
CA ILE A 552 10.80 -3.97 32.01
C ILE A 552 11.59 -4.15 33.31
N SER A 553 11.03 -4.87 34.29
CA SER A 553 11.64 -5.12 35.60
C SER A 553 11.11 -6.45 36.17
N ASP A 554 11.91 -7.12 36.99
CA ASP A 554 11.46 -8.31 37.75
C ASP A 554 10.59 -7.91 38.97
N PHE A 555 10.53 -6.61 39.28
CA PHE A 555 9.77 -6.01 40.38
C PHE A 555 10.07 -6.62 41.75
N MET A 556 11.32 -7.04 42.00
CA MET A 556 11.69 -7.82 43.20
C MET A 556 11.33 -7.10 44.52
N ASP A 557 11.48 -5.77 44.56
CA ASP A 557 10.91 -4.90 45.60
C ASP A 557 9.87 -3.97 44.97
N GLN A 558 8.61 -4.39 45.04
CA GLN A 558 7.53 -3.70 44.32
C GLN A 558 7.23 -2.29 44.86
N PRO A 559 7.19 -2.03 46.19
CA PRO A 559 7.08 -0.66 46.70
C PRO A 559 8.17 0.28 46.17
N GLU A 560 9.44 -0.14 46.18
CA GLU A 560 10.54 0.69 45.68
C GLU A 560 10.44 0.93 44.15
N GLU A 561 10.06 -0.09 43.40
CA GLU A 561 9.90 0.00 41.94
C GLU A 561 8.70 0.88 41.55
N MET A 562 7.58 0.85 42.28
CA MET A 562 6.46 1.78 42.04
C MET A 562 6.85 3.22 42.33
N GLU A 563 7.64 3.46 43.39
CA GLU A 563 8.20 4.79 43.66
C GLU A 563 9.17 5.25 42.57
N LEU A 564 9.89 4.32 41.92
CA LEU A 564 10.74 4.61 40.76
C LEU A 564 9.90 4.98 39.53
N VAL A 565 8.89 4.18 39.20
CA VAL A 565 7.97 4.45 38.08
C VAL A 565 7.31 5.82 38.27
N ARG A 566 6.80 6.12 39.47
CA ARG A 566 6.24 7.43 39.81
C ARG A 566 7.22 8.57 39.55
N ALA A 567 8.48 8.42 39.96
CA ALA A 567 9.49 9.45 39.77
C ALA A 567 9.87 9.67 38.30
N ILE A 568 9.94 8.60 37.51
CA ILE A 568 10.15 8.67 36.06
C ILE A 568 9.03 9.48 35.40
N VAL A 569 7.77 9.17 35.74
CA VAL A 569 6.59 9.84 35.19
C VAL A 569 6.51 11.30 35.63
N GLU A 570 6.73 11.60 36.91
CA GLU A 570 6.73 12.97 37.44
C GLU A 570 7.84 13.83 36.84
N GLU A 571 9.07 13.30 36.75
CA GLU A 571 10.22 14.06 36.24
C GLU A 571 10.09 14.31 34.73
N SER A 572 9.65 13.30 33.96
CA SER A 572 9.46 13.43 32.52
C SER A 572 8.24 14.28 32.15
N GLY A 573 7.19 14.26 32.98
CA GLY A 573 5.87 14.77 32.61
C GLY A 573 5.28 14.02 31.41
N ARG A 574 5.62 12.74 31.24
CA ARG A 574 5.23 11.90 30.09
C ARG A 574 4.68 10.54 30.53
N PRO A 575 3.91 9.87 29.65
CA PRO A 575 3.44 8.50 29.91
C PRO A 575 4.58 7.50 30.07
N ALA A 576 4.28 6.38 30.71
CA ALA A 576 5.15 5.21 30.78
C ALA A 576 4.42 3.93 30.36
N SER A 577 5.17 2.97 29.85
CA SER A 577 4.72 1.65 29.43
C SER A 577 5.56 0.61 30.16
N VAL A 578 4.92 -0.41 30.73
CA VAL A 578 5.55 -1.37 31.65
C VAL A 578 5.17 -2.79 31.26
N SER A 579 6.16 -3.65 31.05
CA SER A 579 5.93 -5.07 30.73
C SER A 579 5.37 -5.86 31.92
N ILE A 580 4.32 -6.64 31.71
CA ILE A 580 3.60 -7.40 32.75
C ILE A 580 3.61 -8.89 32.41
N THR A 581 4.07 -9.70 33.36
CA THR A 581 4.04 -11.16 33.26
C THR A 581 3.66 -11.81 34.59
N GLN A 582 3.10 -13.01 34.51
CA GLN A 582 2.92 -13.94 35.62
C GLN A 582 4.07 -14.94 35.62
N ALA A 583 4.65 -15.17 36.80
CA ALA A 583 5.71 -16.15 37.00
C ALA A 583 5.29 -17.21 38.03
N ASP A 584 5.69 -18.46 37.80
CA ASP A 584 5.30 -19.64 38.62
C ASP A 584 5.64 -19.49 40.10
N ARG A 585 6.74 -18.79 40.40
CA ARG A 585 7.19 -18.60 41.78
C ARG A 585 6.29 -17.67 42.59
N VAL A 586 5.59 -16.74 41.92
CA VAL A 586 4.77 -15.68 42.52
C VAL A 586 3.53 -15.39 41.64
N PRO A 587 2.63 -16.37 41.45
CA PRO A 587 1.62 -16.34 40.38
C PRO A 587 0.55 -15.24 40.53
N GLY A 588 0.42 -14.63 41.73
CA GLY A 588 -0.52 -13.53 41.99
C GLY A 588 0.08 -12.12 41.91
N LYS A 589 1.41 -11.98 41.86
CA LYS A 589 2.12 -10.69 42.01
C LYS A 589 1.75 -9.65 40.96
N TRP A 590 1.41 -10.10 39.76
CA TRP A 590 1.02 -9.22 38.66
C TRP A 590 -0.21 -8.35 38.99
N ARG A 591 -1.12 -8.82 39.87
CA ARG A 591 -2.29 -8.03 40.29
C ARG A 591 -1.88 -6.82 41.10
N ASP A 592 -1.03 -7.05 42.10
CA ASP A 592 -0.48 -5.97 42.92
C ASP A 592 0.29 -4.98 42.04
N LEU A 593 1.02 -5.47 41.02
CA LEU A 593 1.77 -4.63 40.09
C LEU A 593 0.82 -3.71 39.31
N LEU A 594 -0.22 -4.26 38.68
CA LEU A 594 -1.21 -3.46 37.94
C LEU A 594 -1.94 -2.46 38.85
N ASP A 595 -2.30 -2.85 40.07
CA ASP A 595 -2.91 -1.93 41.04
C ASP A 595 -1.94 -0.78 41.41
N GLY A 596 -0.64 -1.08 41.53
CA GLY A 596 0.42 -0.09 41.72
C GLY A 596 0.55 0.88 40.54
N LEU A 597 0.59 0.38 39.31
CA LEU A 597 0.66 1.22 38.10
C LEU A 597 -0.58 2.12 37.98
N ALA A 598 -1.77 1.58 38.26
CA ALA A 598 -3.01 2.36 38.28
C ALA A 598 -2.97 3.46 39.36
N ALA A 599 -2.41 3.17 40.54
CA ALA A 599 -2.22 4.17 41.59
C ALA A 599 -1.26 5.28 41.16
N VAL A 600 -0.14 4.95 40.50
CA VAL A 600 0.79 5.96 39.95
C VAL A 600 0.09 6.81 38.89
N SER A 601 -0.67 6.20 37.98
CA SER A 601 -1.41 6.93 36.96
C SER A 601 -2.43 7.90 37.57
N GLY A 602 -3.18 7.46 38.59
CA GLY A 602 -4.13 8.31 39.31
C GLY A 602 -3.48 9.46 40.10
N GLN A 603 -2.27 9.26 40.64
CA GLN A 603 -1.53 10.29 41.38
C GLN A 603 -0.92 11.35 40.45
N THR A 604 -0.41 10.94 39.29
CA THR A 604 0.31 11.82 38.36
C THR A 604 -0.60 12.45 37.30
N GLY A 605 -1.78 11.86 37.06
CA GLY A 605 -2.67 12.25 35.96
C GLY A 605 -2.15 11.86 34.57
N LEU A 606 -1.08 11.05 34.50
CA LEU A 606 -0.47 10.58 33.26
C LEU A 606 -0.69 9.06 33.11
N PRO A 607 -0.90 8.55 31.89
CA PRO A 607 -1.05 7.12 31.68
C PRO A 607 0.22 6.34 32.05
N VAL A 608 0.03 5.27 32.82
CA VAL A 608 1.06 4.25 33.07
C VAL A 608 0.49 2.91 32.63
N THR A 609 0.90 2.46 31.45
CA THR A 609 0.23 1.38 30.72
C THR A 609 0.95 0.05 30.93
N GLY A 610 0.23 -1.00 31.31
CA GLY A 610 0.74 -2.37 31.35
C GLY A 610 0.72 -3.05 29.97
N GLN A 611 1.86 -3.55 29.50
CA GLN A 611 1.98 -4.36 28.30
C GLN A 611 1.80 -5.83 28.64
N VAL A 612 0.87 -6.50 27.97
CA VAL A 612 0.47 -7.88 28.28
C VAL A 612 0.61 -8.74 27.02
N ALA A 613 1.37 -9.84 27.14
CA ALA A 613 1.44 -10.85 26.08
C ALA A 613 0.09 -11.59 25.98
N PRO A 614 -0.56 -11.67 24.81
CA PRO A 614 -1.86 -12.30 24.65
C PRO A 614 -1.83 -13.83 24.72
N ARG A 615 -0.65 -14.46 24.80
CA ARG A 615 -0.48 -15.87 25.14
C ARG A 615 0.70 -16.06 26.09
N ALA A 616 0.92 -17.29 26.52
CA ALA A 616 2.07 -17.61 27.35
C ALA A 616 3.38 -17.35 26.60
N VAL A 617 4.29 -16.60 27.23
CA VAL A 617 5.65 -16.41 26.71
C VAL A 617 6.35 -17.75 26.89
N GLY A 618 6.61 -18.43 25.78
CA GLY A 618 7.12 -19.80 25.80
C GLY A 618 8.14 -20.04 24.70
N VAL A 619 9.04 -20.97 24.99
CA VAL A 619 10.10 -21.36 24.06
C VAL A 619 9.68 -22.55 23.23
N LEU A 620 10.00 -22.51 21.94
CA LEU A 620 9.91 -23.63 21.03
C LEU A 620 11.20 -24.45 21.12
N LEU A 621 11.03 -25.76 21.17
CA LEU A 621 12.11 -26.72 21.35
C LEU A 621 12.19 -27.66 20.14
N GLY A 622 13.40 -27.84 19.61
CA GLY A 622 13.63 -28.66 18.42
C GLY A 622 15.12 -28.85 18.14
N TRP A 623 15.46 -29.85 17.32
CA TRP A 623 16.86 -30.19 17.01
C TRP A 623 17.62 -29.11 16.20
N GLU A 624 16.88 -28.24 15.52
CA GLU A 624 17.42 -27.12 14.73
C GLU A 624 17.37 -25.79 15.49
N LEU A 625 16.68 -25.76 16.63
CA LEU A 625 16.43 -24.58 17.46
C LEU A 625 17.56 -24.33 18.48
N SER A 626 17.51 -23.19 19.16
CA SER A 626 18.48 -22.82 20.20
C SER A 626 18.36 -23.71 21.44
N TRP A 627 17.16 -24.22 21.70
CA TRP A 627 16.85 -25.03 22.88
C TRP A 627 16.19 -26.37 22.52
N HIS A 628 16.54 -27.40 23.29
CA HIS A 628 15.85 -28.68 23.31
C HIS A 628 16.09 -29.38 24.67
N PRO A 629 15.26 -30.36 25.08
CA PRO A 629 15.43 -31.07 26.34
C PRO A 629 16.79 -31.76 26.53
N PHE A 630 17.58 -31.92 25.46
CA PHE A 630 18.89 -32.57 25.49
C PHE A 630 20.07 -31.58 25.41
N THR A 631 19.84 -30.27 25.51
CA THR A 631 20.92 -29.27 25.41
C THR A 631 21.93 -29.42 26.55
N ALA A 632 21.46 -29.76 27.76
CA ALA A 632 22.30 -30.07 28.92
C ALA A 632 22.91 -31.49 28.90
N ASN A 633 22.65 -32.30 27.87
CA ASN A 633 23.12 -33.68 27.82
C ASN A 633 24.60 -33.76 27.38
N PRO A 634 25.50 -34.38 28.16
CA PRO A 634 26.92 -34.49 27.81
C PRO A 634 27.19 -35.16 26.46
N VAL A 635 26.37 -36.13 26.06
CA VAL A 635 26.51 -36.84 24.78
C VAL A 635 26.14 -35.93 23.61
N HIS A 636 25.17 -35.02 23.79
CA HIS A 636 24.84 -34.04 22.76
C HIS A 636 26.00 -33.09 22.46
N ARG A 637 26.79 -32.71 23.47
CA ARG A 637 27.96 -31.83 23.30
C ARG A 637 29.01 -32.41 22.35
N GLU A 638 29.09 -33.73 22.20
CA GLU A 638 29.99 -34.41 21.24
C GLU A 638 29.63 -34.10 19.77
N ILE A 639 28.38 -33.71 19.50
CA ILE A 639 27.85 -33.49 18.15
C ILE A 639 27.28 -32.08 17.94
N ALA A 640 27.32 -31.22 18.96
CA ALA A 640 26.68 -29.90 18.94
C ALA A 640 27.24 -28.98 17.85
N ASP A 641 28.56 -29.02 17.64
CA ASP A 641 29.30 -28.19 16.69
C ASP A 641 29.25 -28.71 15.23
N LEU A 642 28.61 -29.86 15.00
CA LEU A 642 28.45 -30.39 13.63
C LEU A 642 27.46 -29.55 12.81
N PRO A 643 27.63 -29.47 11.48
CA PRO A 643 26.61 -28.93 10.60
C PRO A 643 25.26 -29.63 10.82
N VAL A 644 24.16 -28.88 10.72
CA VAL A 644 22.79 -29.36 11.06
C VAL A 644 22.47 -30.71 10.43
N ALA A 645 22.75 -30.90 9.14
CA ALA A 645 22.50 -32.16 8.44
C ALA A 645 23.30 -33.34 9.02
N GLU A 646 24.56 -33.13 9.40
CA GLU A 646 25.40 -34.15 10.01
C GLU A 646 24.95 -34.44 11.45
N ARG A 647 24.60 -33.40 12.22
CA ARG A 647 24.06 -33.54 13.57
C ARG A 647 22.78 -34.37 13.57
N LEU A 648 21.83 -34.06 12.68
CA LEU A 648 20.59 -34.83 12.50
C LEU A 648 20.86 -36.28 12.05
N ALA A 649 21.90 -36.53 11.25
CA ALA A 649 22.31 -37.89 10.90
C ALA A 649 22.84 -38.66 12.12
N ARG A 650 23.65 -38.02 12.98
CA ARG A 650 24.14 -38.62 14.23
C ARG A 650 23.02 -38.87 15.24
N LEU A 651 22.01 -38.00 15.31
CA LEU A 651 20.83 -38.21 16.16
C LEU A 651 19.96 -39.40 15.69
N ARG A 652 20.09 -39.84 14.44
CA ARG A 652 19.43 -41.06 13.94
C ARG A 652 20.21 -42.35 14.23
N ASP A 653 21.46 -42.24 14.69
CA ASP A 653 22.28 -43.39 15.06
C ASP A 653 21.72 -44.03 16.35
N PRO A 654 21.34 -45.33 16.32
CA PRO A 654 20.81 -46.02 17.47
C PRO A 654 21.72 -45.97 18.71
N ASP A 655 23.05 -45.98 18.51
CA ASP A 655 24.01 -45.94 19.61
C ASP A 655 24.06 -44.55 20.26
N VAL A 656 24.01 -43.49 19.46
CA VAL A 656 23.93 -42.11 19.97
C VAL A 656 22.61 -41.89 20.72
N ARG A 657 21.49 -42.33 20.15
CA ARG A 657 20.17 -42.26 20.80
C ARG A 657 20.18 -42.98 22.14
N ALA A 658 20.65 -44.23 22.20
CA ALA A 658 20.72 -45.01 23.43
C ALA A 658 21.59 -44.35 24.49
N ARG A 659 22.76 -43.80 24.11
CA ARG A 659 23.65 -43.07 25.02
C ARG A 659 23.01 -41.80 25.56
N MET A 660 22.37 -41.00 24.70
CA MET A 660 21.70 -39.76 25.12
C MET A 660 20.60 -40.04 26.14
N LEU A 661 19.74 -41.04 25.88
CA LEU A 661 18.63 -41.39 26.76
C LEU A 661 19.05 -42.03 28.09
N ALA A 662 20.24 -42.64 28.14
CA ALA A 662 20.78 -43.25 29.36
C ALA A 662 21.63 -42.28 30.21
N THR A 663 21.91 -41.08 29.72
CA THR A 663 22.79 -40.11 30.38
C THR A 663 21.98 -39.02 31.05
N ASP A 664 22.22 -38.79 32.35
CA ASP A 664 21.58 -37.71 33.09
C ASP A 664 22.04 -36.32 32.56
N PRO A 665 21.13 -35.32 32.52
CA PRO A 665 21.47 -33.97 32.12
C PRO A 665 22.35 -33.28 33.17
N ASP A 666 23.19 -32.37 32.71
CA ASP A 666 23.95 -31.44 33.55
C ASP A 666 23.00 -30.48 34.29
N ASP A 667 23.26 -30.23 35.58
CA ASP A 667 22.45 -29.37 36.45
C ASP A 667 23.05 -27.98 36.71
N SER A 668 24.19 -27.65 36.09
CA SER A 668 24.88 -26.37 36.27
C SER A 668 24.08 -25.15 35.80
N ASN A 669 23.20 -25.33 34.81
CA ASN A 669 22.28 -24.29 34.35
C ASN A 669 20.84 -24.69 34.68
N ALA A 670 20.23 -23.98 35.63
CA ALA A 670 18.89 -24.29 36.12
C ALA A 670 17.81 -24.27 35.03
N PHE A 671 17.92 -23.41 34.01
CA PHE A 671 16.96 -23.35 32.91
C PHE A 671 17.10 -24.56 31.99
N GLN A 672 18.32 -24.87 31.54
CA GLN A 672 18.57 -26.04 30.70
C GLN A 672 18.21 -27.35 31.42
N HIS A 673 18.51 -27.44 32.71
CA HIS A 673 18.11 -28.57 33.55
C HIS A 673 16.59 -28.68 33.66
N ARG A 674 15.86 -27.55 33.81
CA ARG A 674 14.39 -27.56 33.80
C ARG A 674 13.85 -28.10 32.47
N LEU A 675 14.35 -27.62 31.33
CA LEU A 675 13.94 -28.15 30.01
C LEU A 675 14.21 -29.66 29.85
N ALA A 676 15.27 -30.17 30.47
CA ALA A 676 15.64 -31.58 30.42
C ALA A 676 14.82 -32.50 31.34
N THR A 677 14.08 -31.93 32.31
CA THR A 677 13.43 -32.70 33.38
C THR A 677 11.92 -32.43 33.51
N ASP A 678 11.45 -31.24 33.14
CA ASP A 678 10.08 -30.78 33.30
C ASP A 678 9.18 -31.12 32.09
N PHE A 679 9.09 -32.41 31.77
CA PHE A 679 8.26 -32.89 30.66
C PHE A 679 6.75 -32.83 30.95
N GLU A 680 6.35 -32.59 32.20
CA GLU A 680 4.95 -32.40 32.58
C GLU A 680 4.41 -31.05 32.08
N HIS A 681 5.28 -30.03 32.02
CA HIS A 681 4.97 -28.71 31.48
C HIS A 681 5.56 -28.48 30.08
N THR A 682 5.99 -29.55 29.40
CA THR A 682 6.42 -29.51 27.99
C THR A 682 5.35 -30.17 27.14
N TYR A 683 4.97 -29.55 26.03
CA TYR A 683 3.85 -29.97 25.18
C TYR A 683 4.31 -30.22 23.74
N LEU A 684 3.66 -31.13 23.02
CA LEU A 684 3.86 -31.24 21.57
C LEU A 684 3.07 -30.12 20.88
N LEU A 685 3.72 -29.32 20.02
CA LEU A 685 3.02 -28.29 19.26
C LEU A 685 2.23 -28.93 18.11
N GLY A 686 0.90 -28.83 18.15
CA GLY A 686 0.01 -29.42 17.15
C GLY A 686 -0.08 -28.64 15.83
N THR A 687 -0.82 -29.19 14.86
CA THR A 687 -1.19 -28.50 13.61
C THR A 687 -2.73 -28.47 13.48
N PRO A 688 -3.40 -27.34 13.69
CA PRO A 688 -2.84 -26.02 14.03
C PRO A 688 -2.20 -25.97 15.44
N PRO A 689 -1.28 -25.01 15.70
CA PRO A 689 -0.65 -24.83 17.01
C PRO A 689 -1.66 -24.59 18.13
N ASN A 690 -1.45 -25.26 19.27
CA ASN A 690 -2.19 -25.01 20.50
C ASN A 690 -1.29 -24.33 21.54
N TYR A 691 -1.53 -23.04 21.79
CA TYR A 691 -0.80 -22.23 22.77
C TYR A 691 -1.50 -22.12 24.14
N GLU A 692 -2.60 -22.84 24.35
CA GLU A 692 -3.21 -23.06 25.68
C GLU A 692 -3.42 -24.58 25.90
N PRO A 693 -2.36 -25.40 25.86
CA PRO A 693 -2.47 -26.86 25.97
C PRO A 693 -2.92 -27.34 27.35
N GLY A 694 -3.71 -28.41 27.39
CA GLY A 694 -4.13 -29.05 28.64
C GLY A 694 -3.08 -30.06 29.15
N PRO A 695 -3.15 -30.49 30.42
CA PRO A 695 -2.25 -31.53 30.95
C PRO A 695 -2.23 -32.83 30.12
N GLU A 696 -3.34 -33.14 29.45
CA GLU A 696 -3.49 -34.28 28.52
C GLU A 696 -2.62 -34.18 27.26
N ASP A 697 -2.19 -32.97 26.89
CA ASP A 697 -1.34 -32.67 25.73
C ASP A 697 0.16 -32.65 26.08
N SER A 698 0.50 -32.86 27.37
CA SER A 698 1.90 -32.88 27.82
C SER A 698 2.69 -34.03 27.21
N VAL A 699 4.01 -33.86 27.11
CA VAL A 699 4.94 -34.92 26.68
C VAL A 699 4.81 -36.15 27.57
N VAL A 700 4.64 -35.97 28.89
CA VAL A 700 4.39 -37.09 29.82
C VAL A 700 3.11 -37.85 29.46
N ALA A 701 2.00 -37.14 29.18
CA ALA A 701 0.74 -37.77 28.81
C ALA A 701 0.84 -38.51 27.47
N HIS A 702 1.53 -37.94 26.48
CA HIS A 702 1.79 -38.62 25.20
C HIS A 702 2.70 -39.85 25.37
N ALA A 703 3.77 -39.75 26.15
CA ALA A 703 4.69 -40.85 26.41
C ALA A 703 3.98 -42.02 27.11
N ALA A 704 3.13 -41.72 28.09
CA ALA A 704 2.30 -42.72 28.77
C ALA A 704 1.35 -43.45 27.79
N ARG A 705 0.73 -42.73 26.85
CA ARG A 705 -0.11 -43.34 25.79
C ARG A 705 0.71 -44.21 24.83
N ALA A 706 1.93 -43.80 24.51
CA ALA A 706 2.84 -44.51 23.62
C ALA A 706 3.58 -45.68 24.28
N GLY A 707 3.53 -45.79 25.62
CA GLY A 707 4.23 -46.86 26.36
C GLY A 707 5.76 -46.68 26.42
N VAL A 708 6.24 -45.43 26.33
CA VAL A 708 7.67 -45.07 26.36
C VAL A 708 7.94 -44.03 27.45
N THR A 709 9.20 -43.72 27.73
CA THR A 709 9.57 -42.63 28.64
C THR A 709 9.33 -41.26 28.01
N ALA A 710 9.18 -40.22 28.84
CA ALA A 710 9.01 -38.84 28.37
C ALA A 710 10.17 -38.35 27.49
N ALA A 711 11.41 -38.67 27.89
CA ALA A 711 12.60 -38.36 27.12
C ALA A 711 12.62 -39.08 25.77
N GLU A 712 12.26 -40.38 25.72
CA GLU A 712 12.15 -41.12 24.45
C GLU A 712 11.12 -40.48 23.51
N PHE A 713 9.93 -40.16 24.03
CA PHE A 713 8.89 -39.51 23.23
C PHE A 713 9.35 -38.15 22.69
N ALA A 714 9.91 -37.29 23.54
CA ALA A 714 10.41 -35.97 23.14
C ALA A 714 11.52 -36.09 22.08
N TYR A 715 12.46 -37.02 22.26
CA TYR A 715 13.54 -37.28 21.30
C TYR A 715 12.99 -37.63 19.92
N ASP A 716 12.10 -38.61 19.87
CA ASP A 716 11.57 -39.16 18.61
C ASP A 716 10.60 -38.16 17.94
N ALA A 717 9.78 -37.44 18.72
CA ALA A 717 8.89 -36.41 18.20
C ALA A 717 9.66 -35.28 17.50
N MET A 718 10.72 -34.77 18.13
CA MET A 718 11.57 -33.75 17.50
C MET A 718 12.34 -34.32 16.31
N LEU A 719 12.80 -35.58 16.37
CA LEU A 719 13.53 -36.20 15.26
C LEU A 719 12.64 -36.43 14.02
N GLY A 720 11.33 -36.58 14.25
CA GLY A 720 10.29 -36.58 13.22
C GLY A 720 9.96 -35.19 12.64
N GLY A 721 10.62 -34.13 13.09
CA GLY A 721 10.38 -32.75 12.66
C GLY A 721 9.33 -32.00 13.48
N GLY A 722 8.81 -32.59 14.57
CA GLY A 722 7.90 -31.91 15.48
C GLY A 722 8.60 -30.86 16.34
N LEU A 723 7.86 -29.84 16.76
CA LEU A 723 8.32 -28.88 17.77
C LEU A 723 7.65 -29.18 19.10
N LEU A 724 8.40 -29.02 20.20
CA LEU A 724 7.81 -28.98 21.53
C LEU A 724 7.66 -27.51 21.96
N TYR A 725 6.70 -27.27 22.84
CA TYR A 725 6.39 -25.96 23.40
C TYR A 725 6.51 -26.01 24.92
N PHE A 726 7.26 -25.06 25.48
CA PHE A 726 7.44 -24.90 26.92
C PHE A 726 7.01 -23.49 27.34
N PRO A 727 5.80 -23.31 27.91
CA PRO A 727 5.34 -22.02 28.41
C PRO A 727 6.11 -21.64 29.68
N MET A 728 6.91 -20.58 29.60
CA MET A 728 7.81 -20.15 30.68
C MET A 728 7.14 -19.16 31.64
N LEU A 729 6.33 -18.25 31.10
CA LEU A 729 5.60 -17.23 31.86
C LEU A 729 4.13 -17.22 31.39
N ASN A 730 3.26 -16.59 32.17
CA ASN A 730 1.84 -16.42 31.86
C ASN A 730 1.04 -17.74 31.77
N TYR A 731 1.53 -18.81 32.42
CA TYR A 731 0.89 -20.14 32.39
C TYR A 731 0.93 -20.90 33.71
N SER A 732 1.14 -20.21 34.83
CA SER A 732 1.41 -20.85 36.13
C SER A 732 0.28 -21.74 36.65
N GLU A 733 -0.93 -21.55 36.14
CA GLU A 733 -2.13 -22.30 36.53
C GLU A 733 -2.56 -23.33 35.46
N GLY A 734 -1.76 -23.51 34.38
CA GLY A 734 -2.12 -24.41 33.27
C GLY A 734 -3.26 -23.88 32.39
N SER A 735 -3.53 -22.57 32.43
CA SER A 735 -4.48 -21.85 31.60
C SER A 735 -4.03 -20.39 31.38
N LEU A 736 -4.62 -19.73 30.38
CA LEU A 736 -4.44 -18.31 30.09
C LEU A 736 -5.42 -17.42 30.86
N ASP A 737 -6.10 -17.91 31.90
CA ASP A 737 -7.10 -17.10 32.62
C ASP A 737 -6.49 -15.84 33.26
N ALA A 738 -5.26 -15.94 33.78
CA ALA A 738 -4.51 -14.80 34.28
C ALA A 738 -4.23 -13.77 33.17
N VAL A 739 -3.85 -14.22 31.97
CA VAL A 739 -3.66 -13.34 30.80
C VAL A 739 -4.97 -12.66 30.41
N GLY A 740 -6.08 -13.39 30.40
CA GLY A 740 -7.40 -12.83 30.12
C GLY A 740 -7.81 -11.76 31.12
N GLU A 741 -7.50 -11.94 32.41
CA GLU A 741 -7.73 -10.93 33.44
C GLU A 741 -6.80 -9.72 33.28
N MET A 742 -5.52 -9.93 32.93
CA MET A 742 -4.58 -8.85 32.64
C MET A 742 -5.04 -8.01 31.45
N LEU A 743 -5.48 -8.64 30.34
CA LEU A 743 -5.93 -7.94 29.13
C LEU A 743 -7.18 -7.08 29.35
N GLU A 744 -8.09 -7.54 30.22
CA GLU A 744 -9.34 -6.86 30.55
C GLU A 744 -9.15 -5.68 31.51
N ARG A 745 -8.08 -5.68 32.31
CA ARG A 745 -7.77 -4.60 33.25
C ARG A 745 -7.58 -3.27 32.50
N GLU A 746 -8.24 -2.23 32.99
CA GLU A 746 -8.02 -0.86 32.52
C GLU A 746 -6.55 -0.45 32.71
N GLY A 747 -6.04 0.36 31.78
CA GLY A 747 -4.62 0.76 31.80
C GLY A 747 -3.67 -0.32 31.30
N THR A 748 -4.15 -1.36 30.63
CA THR A 748 -3.28 -2.33 29.93
C THR A 748 -3.46 -2.24 28.42
N VAL A 749 -2.55 -2.85 27.65
CA VAL A 749 -2.67 -3.09 26.20
C VAL A 749 -2.00 -4.43 25.82
N PRO A 750 -2.48 -5.12 24.77
CA PRO A 750 -1.76 -6.25 24.19
C PRO A 750 -0.45 -5.77 23.55
N ALA A 751 0.67 -6.43 23.85
CA ALA A 751 1.99 -6.13 23.29
C ALA A 751 2.91 -7.36 23.46
N LEU A 752 4.23 -7.13 23.53
CA LEU A 752 5.27 -8.16 23.69
C LEU A 752 5.33 -9.15 22.52
N GLY A 753 5.08 -8.69 21.29
CA GLY A 753 5.16 -9.55 20.10
C GLY A 753 6.59 -10.00 19.79
N ASP A 754 7.60 -9.25 20.25
CA ASP A 754 9.03 -9.53 20.12
C ASP A 754 9.45 -9.90 18.69
N GLY A 755 8.78 -9.29 17.69
CA GLY A 755 9.12 -9.49 16.28
C GLY A 755 10.57 -9.10 16.01
N GLY A 756 11.32 -9.97 15.33
CA GLY A 756 12.74 -9.76 15.03
C GLY A 756 13.71 -10.23 16.12
N ALA A 757 13.20 -10.61 17.29
CA ALA A 757 13.97 -11.27 18.35
C ALA A 757 13.80 -12.79 18.33
N HIS A 758 14.60 -13.42 19.18
CA HIS A 758 14.57 -14.82 19.57
C HIS A 758 14.53 -15.81 18.40
N CYS A 759 15.32 -15.53 17.37
CA CYS A 759 15.25 -16.20 16.07
C CYS A 759 15.33 -17.73 16.17
N GLY A 760 15.99 -18.30 17.19
CA GLY A 760 16.04 -19.75 17.38
C GLY A 760 15.14 -20.31 18.49
N ALA A 761 14.34 -19.49 19.17
CA ALA A 761 13.66 -19.89 20.41
C ALA A 761 12.19 -19.48 20.53
N ILE A 762 11.77 -18.31 20.04
CA ILE A 762 10.41 -17.76 20.22
C ILE A 762 9.90 -17.26 18.85
N CYS A 763 8.58 -17.32 18.63
CA CYS A 763 7.96 -16.92 17.37
C CYS A 763 6.65 -16.17 17.61
N ASP A 764 6.76 -14.99 18.24
CA ASP A 764 5.63 -14.31 18.87
C ASP A 764 5.08 -13.12 18.06
N ALA A 765 5.66 -12.82 16.90
CA ALA A 765 5.07 -11.89 15.92
C ALA A 765 3.63 -12.30 15.49
N SER A 766 3.25 -13.56 15.72
CA SER A 766 1.91 -14.11 15.51
C SER A 766 0.88 -13.77 16.60
N PHE A 767 1.26 -12.99 17.61
CA PHE A 767 0.40 -12.56 18.70
C PHE A 767 -0.85 -11.83 18.23
N THR A 768 -0.76 -11.01 17.19
CA THR A 768 -1.93 -10.29 16.65
C THR A 768 -2.95 -11.24 16.04
N THR A 769 -2.52 -12.25 15.29
CA THR A 769 -3.42 -13.32 14.79
C THR A 769 -3.97 -14.17 15.94
N THR A 770 -3.14 -14.50 16.94
CA THR A 770 -3.57 -15.22 18.15
C THR A 770 -4.64 -14.43 18.90
N MET A 771 -4.50 -13.11 18.99
CA MET A 771 -5.44 -12.24 19.66
C MET A 771 -6.84 -12.34 19.07
N LEU A 772 -6.96 -12.42 17.74
CA LEU A 772 -8.24 -12.57 17.06
C LEU A 772 -8.78 -14.01 17.11
N THR A 773 -7.94 -14.98 16.79
CA THR A 773 -8.33 -16.39 16.68
C THR A 773 -8.65 -16.97 18.05
N HIS A 774 -7.68 -17.03 18.97
CA HIS A 774 -7.86 -17.64 20.28
C HIS A 774 -8.91 -16.89 21.10
N TRP A 775 -8.71 -15.60 21.36
CA TRP A 775 -9.58 -14.85 22.26
C TRP A 775 -10.94 -14.48 21.67
N GLY A 776 -11.05 -14.37 20.34
CA GLY A 776 -12.30 -14.03 19.67
C GLY A 776 -13.13 -15.24 19.25
N ARG A 777 -12.48 -16.35 18.86
CA ARG A 777 -13.14 -17.48 18.17
C ARG A 777 -12.91 -18.84 18.84
N ASP A 778 -11.67 -19.22 19.10
CA ASP A 778 -11.28 -20.62 19.26
C ASP A 778 -11.09 -21.08 20.71
N ARG A 779 -10.96 -20.17 21.67
CA ARG A 779 -10.74 -20.52 23.07
C ARG A 779 -11.89 -21.36 23.63
N THR A 780 -11.56 -22.54 24.15
CA THR A 780 -12.52 -23.53 24.68
C THR A 780 -12.59 -23.56 26.21
N ARG A 781 -11.55 -23.08 26.90
CA ARG A 781 -11.44 -23.02 28.36
C ARG A 781 -11.41 -21.55 28.80
N GLY A 782 -12.41 -21.10 29.55
CA GLY A 782 -12.50 -19.71 30.00
C GLY A 782 -13.28 -18.80 29.04
N ARG A 783 -13.09 -17.49 29.18
CA ARG A 783 -13.86 -16.46 28.45
C ARG A 783 -13.27 -16.13 27.09
N ARG A 784 -14.12 -15.69 26.16
CA ARG A 784 -13.78 -15.01 24.90
C ARG A 784 -14.15 -13.54 24.99
N PHE A 785 -13.54 -12.71 24.14
CA PHE A 785 -13.84 -11.28 24.02
C PHE A 785 -14.55 -10.97 22.68
N PRO A 786 -15.40 -9.93 22.63
CA PRO A 786 -15.94 -9.43 21.36
C PRO A 786 -14.81 -9.02 20.40
N VAL A 787 -14.99 -9.29 19.10
CA VAL A 787 -13.96 -9.02 18.09
C VAL A 787 -13.68 -7.52 17.94
N GLU A 788 -14.71 -6.67 18.07
CA GLU A 788 -14.58 -5.22 18.06
C GLU A 788 -13.76 -4.68 19.24
N TRP A 789 -13.86 -5.35 20.39
CA TRP A 789 -13.01 -5.05 21.53
C TRP A 789 -11.57 -5.44 21.21
N LEU A 790 -11.33 -6.68 20.75
CA LEU A 790 -9.99 -7.16 20.42
C LEU A 790 -9.28 -6.23 19.41
N VAL A 791 -9.97 -5.85 18.32
CA VAL A 791 -9.46 -4.93 17.30
C VAL A 791 -9.05 -3.60 17.92
N LYS A 792 -9.94 -2.93 18.67
CA LYS A 792 -9.60 -1.68 19.36
C LYS A 792 -8.33 -1.81 20.21
N ARG A 793 -8.18 -2.92 20.93
CA ARG A 793 -7.07 -3.15 21.86
C ARG A 793 -5.71 -3.22 21.17
N HIS A 794 -5.62 -3.76 19.96
CA HIS A 794 -4.34 -3.82 19.21
C HIS A 794 -4.26 -2.86 18.01
N THR A 795 -5.22 -1.92 17.88
CA THR A 795 -5.16 -0.80 16.94
C THR A 795 -5.08 0.53 17.68
N THR A 796 -6.22 1.10 18.11
CA THR A 796 -6.30 2.42 18.72
C THR A 796 -5.57 2.48 20.06
N ASP A 797 -5.73 1.46 20.91
CA ASP A 797 -5.16 1.51 22.27
C ASP A 797 -3.64 1.36 22.27
N THR A 798 -3.10 0.44 21.46
CA THR A 798 -1.64 0.30 21.28
C THR A 798 -1.05 1.54 20.61
N ALA A 799 -1.67 2.06 19.54
CA ALA A 799 -1.21 3.27 18.88
C ALA A 799 -1.19 4.48 19.84
N ALA A 800 -2.24 4.64 20.65
CA ALA A 800 -2.33 5.71 21.64
C ALA A 800 -1.26 5.57 22.75
N ALA A 801 -0.91 4.35 23.17
CA ALA A 801 0.10 4.11 24.21
C ALA A 801 1.50 4.66 23.86
N VAL A 802 1.80 4.79 22.56
CA VAL A 802 3.07 5.33 22.04
C VAL A 802 2.92 6.67 21.30
N GLY A 803 1.75 7.29 21.38
CA GLY A 803 1.50 8.62 20.81
C GLY A 803 1.24 8.67 19.30
N LEU A 804 0.76 7.57 18.71
CA LEU A 804 0.35 7.49 17.30
C LEU A 804 -1.17 7.66 17.17
N GLY A 805 -1.65 8.90 17.12
CA GLY A 805 -3.07 9.23 17.01
C GLY A 805 -3.61 9.32 15.58
N ASP A 806 -2.76 9.25 14.56
CA ASP A 806 -3.13 9.38 13.13
C ASP A 806 -3.66 8.08 12.51
N ARG A 807 -3.61 6.98 13.26
CA ARG A 807 -3.89 5.61 12.81
C ARG A 807 -4.65 4.81 13.86
N GLY A 808 -5.02 3.59 13.51
CA GLY A 808 -5.76 2.68 14.39
C GLY A 808 -7.28 2.86 14.36
N LEU A 809 -7.79 3.78 13.54
CA LEU A 809 -9.22 3.99 13.27
C LEU A 809 -9.53 4.04 11.78
N LEU A 810 -10.67 3.45 11.38
CA LEU A 810 -11.23 3.59 10.03
C LEU A 810 -12.24 4.73 9.99
N ARG A 811 -11.74 5.96 9.88
CA ARG A 811 -12.56 7.18 9.80
C ARG A 811 -11.95 8.16 8.80
N PRO A 812 -12.76 9.03 8.15
CA PRO A 812 -12.23 10.04 7.24
C PRO A 812 -11.09 10.86 7.89
N GLY A 813 -10.01 11.04 7.13
CA GLY A 813 -8.80 11.75 7.55
C GLY A 813 -7.73 10.88 8.22
N TYR A 814 -8.08 9.69 8.73
CA TYR A 814 -7.09 8.78 9.31
C TYR A 814 -6.26 8.11 8.22
N ARG A 815 -5.05 7.67 8.58
CA ARG A 815 -4.17 6.94 7.67
C ARG A 815 -4.85 5.65 7.20
N ALA A 816 -4.71 5.35 5.90
CA ALA A 816 -5.29 4.19 5.25
C ALA A 816 -4.45 2.92 5.48
N ASP A 817 -4.32 2.56 6.76
CA ASP A 817 -3.76 1.28 7.20
C ASP A 817 -4.94 0.34 7.54
N ILE A 818 -5.15 -0.70 6.74
CA ILE A 818 -6.39 -1.48 6.71
C ILE A 818 -6.10 -2.97 6.53
N ASN A 819 -6.81 -3.82 7.27
CA ASN A 819 -6.87 -5.26 7.00
C ASN A 819 -8.24 -5.65 6.45
N VAL A 820 -8.24 -6.60 5.51
CA VAL A 820 -9.43 -7.33 5.06
C VAL A 820 -9.23 -8.79 5.41
N ILE A 821 -10.11 -9.33 6.27
CA ILE A 821 -9.88 -10.59 6.97
C ILE A 821 -11.06 -11.54 6.76
N ASP A 822 -10.76 -12.74 6.27
CA ASP A 822 -11.65 -13.89 6.37
C ASP A 822 -11.54 -14.47 7.78
N PHE A 823 -12.42 -14.00 8.67
CA PHE A 823 -12.34 -14.34 10.08
C PHE A 823 -12.68 -15.80 10.37
N ASP A 824 -13.42 -16.48 9.50
CA ASP A 824 -13.71 -17.90 9.66
C ASP A 824 -12.50 -18.76 9.25
N ALA A 825 -11.72 -18.31 8.27
CA ALA A 825 -10.50 -18.98 7.82
C ALA A 825 -9.21 -18.53 8.55
N LEU A 826 -9.26 -17.47 9.36
CA LEU A 826 -8.09 -16.89 10.02
C LEU A 826 -7.38 -17.92 10.90
N GLN A 827 -6.09 -18.15 10.70
CA GLN A 827 -5.31 -19.12 11.47
C GLN A 827 -3.82 -18.75 11.44
N ALA A 828 -3.15 -18.80 12.59
CA ALA A 828 -1.69 -18.82 12.62
C ALA A 828 -1.21 -20.24 12.32
N ASP A 829 -0.35 -20.40 11.32
CA ASP A 829 0.11 -21.71 10.83
C ASP A 829 1.14 -22.33 11.79
N HIS A 830 1.60 -23.55 11.53
CA HIS A 830 2.66 -24.14 12.34
C HIS A 830 4.00 -23.40 12.10
N PRO A 831 4.75 -23.00 13.16
CA PRO A 831 6.07 -22.39 12.98
C PRO A 831 7.06 -23.32 12.26
N GLU A 832 7.92 -22.75 11.44
CA GLU A 832 8.97 -23.48 10.73
C GLU A 832 10.32 -22.78 10.86
N VAL A 833 11.40 -23.55 10.75
CA VAL A 833 12.76 -23.00 10.71
C VAL A 833 13.09 -22.61 9.27
N ARG A 834 13.52 -21.37 9.08
CA ARG A 834 14.04 -20.85 7.81
C ARG A 834 15.50 -20.44 7.96
N TYR A 835 16.23 -20.52 6.85
CA TYR A 835 17.64 -20.12 6.75
C TYR A 835 17.79 -18.97 5.75
N ASP A 836 17.02 -17.90 5.96
CA ASP A 836 16.83 -16.78 5.04
C ASP A 836 17.31 -15.43 5.61
N LEU A 837 17.90 -15.42 6.81
CA LEU A 837 18.64 -14.25 7.29
C LEU A 837 19.96 -14.08 6.52
N PRO A 838 20.58 -12.87 6.55
CA PRO A 838 21.94 -12.66 6.05
C PRO A 838 22.90 -13.79 6.45
N THR A 839 23.85 -14.12 5.57
CA THR A 839 24.80 -15.24 5.75
C THR A 839 24.17 -16.64 5.73
N GLY A 840 22.85 -16.76 5.47
CA GLY A 840 22.12 -18.03 5.63
C GLY A 840 21.78 -18.33 7.09
N GLY A 841 21.69 -17.30 7.93
CA GLY A 841 21.31 -17.42 9.34
C GLY A 841 19.89 -17.97 9.51
N ARG A 842 19.65 -18.64 10.64
CA ARG A 842 18.34 -19.24 10.94
C ARG A 842 17.38 -18.26 11.60
N ARG A 843 16.08 -18.41 11.33
CA ARG A 843 15.00 -17.87 12.14
C ARG A 843 13.79 -18.80 12.19
N LEU A 844 13.02 -18.73 13.27
CA LEU A 844 11.66 -19.24 13.34
C LEU A 844 10.75 -18.29 12.57
N MET A 845 9.88 -18.89 11.76
CA MET A 845 8.89 -18.15 11.00
C MET A 845 7.52 -18.82 11.16
N GLN A 846 6.49 -18.04 11.46
CA GLN A 846 5.11 -18.47 11.49
C GLN A 846 4.33 -17.60 10.49
N THR A 847 3.63 -18.23 9.56
CA THR A 847 2.72 -17.55 8.62
C THR A 847 1.30 -17.52 9.18
N ALA A 848 0.40 -16.84 8.49
CA ALA A 848 -1.03 -16.93 8.77
C ALA A 848 -1.86 -17.05 7.49
N THR A 849 -2.94 -17.83 7.59
CA THR A 849 -4.00 -17.93 6.60
C THR A 849 -5.17 -17.02 7.00
N GLY A 850 -5.94 -16.51 6.03
CA GLY A 850 -7.19 -15.76 6.25
C GLY A 850 -7.07 -14.23 6.10
N TYR A 851 -5.85 -13.67 6.05
CA TYR A 851 -5.68 -12.28 5.61
C TYR A 851 -5.85 -12.18 4.09
N ARG A 852 -6.96 -11.58 3.65
CA ARG A 852 -7.28 -11.42 2.22
C ARG A 852 -6.53 -10.25 1.61
N ALA A 853 -6.39 -9.16 2.37
CA ALA A 853 -5.52 -8.05 2.02
C ALA A 853 -5.04 -7.32 3.28
N THR A 854 -3.79 -6.86 3.25
CA THR A 854 -3.27 -5.83 4.17
C THR A 854 -2.85 -4.64 3.34
N ILE A 855 -3.33 -3.47 3.74
CA ILE A 855 -3.15 -2.18 3.07
C ILE A 855 -2.39 -1.27 4.02
N VAL A 856 -1.32 -0.64 3.53
CA VAL A 856 -0.51 0.33 4.26
C VAL A 856 -0.46 1.60 3.44
N ALA A 857 -0.81 2.74 4.05
CA ALA A 857 -0.87 4.04 3.37
C ALA A 857 -1.65 4.00 2.03
N GLY A 858 -2.74 3.21 1.98
CA GLY A 858 -3.61 3.06 0.81
C GLY A 858 -3.13 2.10 -0.27
N GLU A 859 -1.95 1.50 -0.12
CA GLU A 859 -1.39 0.51 -1.03
C GLU A 859 -1.51 -0.91 -0.47
N VAL A 860 -1.94 -1.87 -1.30
CA VAL A 860 -2.05 -3.28 -0.89
C VAL A 860 -0.65 -3.90 -0.84
N VAL A 861 -0.15 -4.22 0.36
CA VAL A 861 1.19 -4.79 0.59
C VAL A 861 1.17 -6.31 0.66
N LEU A 862 0.08 -6.89 1.17
CA LEU A 862 -0.16 -8.33 1.18
C LEU A 862 -1.50 -8.65 0.55
N ARG A 863 -1.55 -9.74 -0.21
CA ARG A 863 -2.78 -10.30 -0.75
C ARG A 863 -2.77 -11.81 -0.59
N ASP A 864 -3.78 -12.34 0.09
CA ASP A 864 -3.92 -13.78 0.35
C ASP A 864 -2.64 -14.41 0.97
N GLY A 865 -1.98 -13.68 1.88
CA GLY A 865 -0.73 -14.10 2.55
C GLY A 865 0.56 -13.86 1.75
N GLU A 866 0.48 -13.38 0.51
CA GLU A 866 1.65 -13.12 -0.35
C GLU A 866 1.94 -11.62 -0.50
N HIS A 867 3.23 -11.25 -0.47
CA HIS A 867 3.65 -9.85 -0.61
C HIS A 867 3.54 -9.38 -2.06
N THR A 868 3.00 -8.18 -2.29
CA THR A 868 2.74 -7.64 -3.64
C THR A 868 3.95 -6.98 -4.29
N GLY A 869 5.00 -6.72 -3.50
CA GLY A 869 6.17 -5.93 -3.89
C GLY A 869 6.05 -4.43 -3.59
N ALA A 870 4.89 -3.97 -3.10
CA ALA A 870 4.71 -2.59 -2.69
C ALA A 870 5.44 -2.29 -1.36
N LEU A 871 6.14 -1.16 -1.29
CA LEU A 871 6.85 -0.68 -0.09
C LEU A 871 6.40 0.74 0.29
N PRO A 872 5.11 0.93 0.67
CA PRO A 872 4.53 2.25 0.95
C PRO A 872 4.81 2.75 2.38
N GLY A 873 5.25 1.87 3.27
CA GLY A 873 5.59 2.17 4.65
C GLY A 873 6.94 2.88 4.78
N GLY A 874 7.13 3.54 5.92
CA GLY A 874 8.39 4.23 6.22
C GLY A 874 8.57 4.54 7.70
N LEU A 875 9.67 5.25 7.99
CA LEU A 875 10.02 5.63 9.35
C LEU A 875 9.04 6.69 9.89
N VAL A 876 8.32 6.34 10.96
CA VAL A 876 7.47 7.26 11.70
C VAL A 876 8.32 8.03 12.72
N ARG A 877 8.62 9.28 12.39
CA ARG A 877 9.32 10.20 13.28
C ARG A 877 8.37 10.92 14.24
N GLY A 878 8.50 10.60 15.52
CA GLY A 878 7.81 11.26 16.63
C GLY A 878 6.32 10.94 16.72
N ALA A 879 5.69 11.46 17.78
CA ALA A 879 4.26 11.33 17.98
C ALA A 879 3.45 11.94 16.82
N ARG A 880 2.33 11.31 16.47
CA ARG A 880 1.45 11.75 15.39
C ARG A 880 0.10 12.18 15.98
N PRO A 881 -0.38 13.41 15.73
CA PRO A 881 -1.67 13.84 16.21
C PRO A 881 -2.79 13.16 15.42
N ALA A 882 -3.97 13.04 16.04
CA ALA A 882 -5.18 12.68 15.31
C ALA A 882 -5.51 13.71 14.20
N PRO A 883 -6.15 13.29 13.10
CA PRO A 883 -6.59 14.20 12.06
C PRO A 883 -7.50 15.31 12.60
N ALA A 884 -7.41 16.51 12.02
CA ALA A 884 -8.35 17.58 12.33
C ALA A 884 -9.74 17.19 11.80
N GLY A 885 -10.71 17.02 12.70
CA GLY A 885 -12.08 16.59 12.38
C GLY A 885 -12.94 17.62 11.69
#